data_AF-A0A6P1DNR0-F1
#
_entry.id   AF-A0A6P1DNR0-F1
#
_cell.length_a   1.000
_cell.length_b   1.000
_cell.length_c   1.000
_cell.angle_alpha   90.00
_cell.angle_beta   90.00
_cell.angle_gamma   90.00
#
_symmetry.space_group_name_H-M   'P 1'
#
loop_
_entity.id
_entity.type
_entity.pdbx_description
1 polymer ?
#
loop_
_entity_poly.entity_id
_entity_poly.type
_entity_poly.pdbx_seq_one_letter_code
_entity_poly.pdbx_strand_id
1 'polypeptide(L)'
;MAFKKLFLFIAFFTSVVTFSQIDLKYQTPHPDILSLADAPMPPTMNINFDGTKAILIYRNQYSSIEELSENELRLAGLRINPKINSTSRARNFNNISIFDVKTKMEIPISGLPANLKITDISWSNAQDKIAFANTTDTGVSLWVIDYDKRKATKLTDANLNANMGNTFTWLKDDSGLLVKFLPINRKPLINTENAVPAGPTISVNEEGQKAQNRTYQDLLKNTNDEANFETLVRSELWKVSLDGKKSKWKDVSLYRNISTSPDGKYFLITEMKRPFSYIVPFSRFPTSYNVYDSKGNLVKTIVDVPLIEELPQGFMAVQTGPRNISWRDDQPATLSWAEALDGGDPEKLVDYRDQVMLLEAPFTASPKPLIKTKMRYGGIEWGNSNLATINSFWRNTRTSRTEFFDPSNPAKEPILFSERNSQDSYGDPGNFVTARNQFGRNVLAVKDNALYLVGDGFSAEGKLPFVDKYSLSENKTMRLFQAEKGEMLESIIRMVDLDNGIVLTRLESNNIFPNFFLRNIFTGELNQLSSFENPFKAIQDVYKEVITYKRDDGLELSATLYLPVGYDKTKNEKMPMIMWAYPREFVDAASASQVTSSSNQFTYPSYGSPVYWVNRGYVVLDNASFPIVGVNNEEPNDTFLTQLVSNAKAGIDAVDALGYIDRERVAVGGHSYGAFMTANL
;
A
#
# COMPACT_ATOMS: atom_id res chain seq x y z
N MET A 1 2.93 61.81 45.99
CA MET A 1 2.48 61.94 44.58
C MET A 1 3.57 61.54 43.58
N ALA A 2 4.85 61.88 43.82
CA ALA A 2 5.98 61.55 42.94
C ALA A 2 6.22 60.04 42.73
N PHE A 3 6.08 59.23 43.79
CA PHE A 3 6.27 57.77 43.71
C PHE A 3 5.23 57.05 42.84
N LYS A 4 3.96 57.50 42.86
CA LYS A 4 2.91 56.95 41.98
C LYS A 4 3.15 57.32 40.52
N LYS A 5 3.70 58.52 40.24
CA LYS A 5 4.05 58.93 38.87
C LYS A 5 5.24 58.14 38.32
N LEU A 6 6.25 57.82 39.15
CA LEU A 6 7.39 57.01 38.76
C LEU A 6 6.99 55.56 38.45
N PHE A 7 6.10 54.97 39.26
CA PHE A 7 5.60 53.61 39.04
C PHE A 7 4.74 53.50 37.77
N LEU A 8 3.90 54.51 37.50
CA LEU A 8 3.16 54.63 36.24
C LEU A 8 4.10 54.84 35.04
N PHE A 9 5.17 55.60 35.19
CA PHE A 9 6.15 55.83 34.11
C PHE A 9 6.96 54.56 33.79
N ILE A 10 7.32 53.76 34.81
CA ILE A 10 8.00 52.48 34.63
C ILE A 10 7.05 51.42 34.03
N ALA A 11 5.80 51.36 34.50
CA ALA A 11 4.78 50.45 33.93
C ALA A 11 4.38 50.81 32.49
N PHE A 12 4.49 52.09 32.10
CA PHE A 12 4.25 52.54 30.72
C PHE A 12 5.46 52.33 29.80
N PHE A 13 6.67 52.17 30.35
CA PHE A 13 7.87 51.84 29.57
C PHE A 13 8.12 50.32 29.43
N THR A 14 7.67 49.51 30.38
CA THR A 14 7.74 48.04 30.26
C THR A 14 6.73 47.47 29.25
N SER A 15 5.67 48.19 28.92
CA SER A 15 4.72 47.80 27.86
C SER A 15 5.21 48.08 26.44
N VAL A 16 6.34 48.79 26.26
CA VAL A 16 6.89 49.14 24.92
C VAL A 16 7.98 48.16 24.45
N VAL A 17 8.35 47.18 25.27
CA VAL A 17 9.34 46.13 24.93
C VAL A 17 8.70 44.75 24.84
N THR A 18 7.39 44.70 24.61
CA THR A 18 6.71 43.47 24.21
C THR A 18 7.00 43.20 22.73
N PHE A 19 8.14 42.56 22.44
CA PHE A 19 8.31 41.82 21.19
C PHE A 19 7.38 40.59 21.22
N SER A 20 6.06 40.80 21.21
CA SER A 20 5.06 39.72 21.32
C SER A 20 4.77 39.04 19.97
N GLN A 21 5.55 39.35 18.94
CA GLN A 21 5.44 38.75 17.61
C GLN A 21 6.84 38.42 17.09
N ILE A 22 7.43 37.35 17.63
CA ILE A 22 8.59 36.72 16.99
C ILE A 22 8.05 35.85 15.87
N ASP A 23 8.31 36.23 14.62
CA ASP A 23 8.07 35.36 13.47
C ASP A 23 9.14 34.27 13.45
N LEU A 24 8.91 33.20 14.22
CA LEU A 24 9.78 32.04 14.25
C LEU A 24 9.71 31.35 12.89
N LYS A 25 10.79 31.46 12.11
CA LYS A 25 10.99 30.62 10.93
C LYS A 25 11.01 29.15 11.34
N TYR A 26 10.72 28.26 10.39
CA TYR A 26 10.91 26.82 10.57
C TYR A 26 12.29 26.54 11.17
N GLN A 27 12.28 25.91 12.35
CA GLN A 27 13.51 25.59 13.07
C GLN A 27 14.07 24.28 12.52
N THR A 28 15.39 24.23 12.37
CA THR A 28 16.07 22.97 12.09
C THR A 28 16.26 22.19 13.40
N PRO A 29 16.08 20.86 13.41
CA PRO A 29 16.41 20.05 14.57
C PRO A 29 17.93 20.07 14.84
N HIS A 30 18.35 19.48 15.97
CA HIS A 30 19.76 19.29 16.29
C HIS A 30 20.49 18.60 15.13
N PRO A 31 21.76 18.94 14.80
CA PRO A 31 22.51 18.35 13.68
C PRO A 31 22.51 16.82 13.65
N ASP A 32 22.54 16.16 14.82
CA ASP A 32 22.55 14.69 14.92
C ASP A 32 21.22 14.04 14.49
N ILE A 33 20.12 14.80 14.52
CA ILE A 33 18.81 14.38 13.98
C ILE A 33 18.71 14.81 12.51
N LEU A 34 19.14 16.04 12.20
CA LEU A 34 19.08 16.59 10.84
C LEU A 34 19.81 15.71 9.83
N SER A 35 21.03 15.25 10.16
CA SER A 35 21.82 14.38 9.30
C SER A 35 21.16 13.05 8.94
N LEU A 36 20.28 12.52 9.80
CA LEU A 36 19.48 11.33 9.53
C LEU A 36 18.19 11.67 8.78
N ALA A 37 17.55 12.79 9.12
CA ALA A 37 16.30 13.22 8.49
C ALA A 37 16.51 13.66 7.02
N ASP A 38 17.62 14.31 6.72
CA ASP A 38 17.99 14.77 5.36
C ASP A 38 18.82 13.74 4.58
N ALA A 39 18.99 12.53 5.12
CA ALA A 39 19.75 11.47 4.46
C ALA A 39 19.10 11.11 3.10
N PRO A 40 19.90 10.98 2.01
CA PRO A 40 19.35 10.64 0.71
C PRO A 40 18.78 9.21 0.72
N MET A 41 17.66 8.99 0.04
CA MET A 41 17.12 7.64 -0.10
C MET A 41 17.82 6.89 -1.24
N PRO A 42 18.10 5.58 -1.07
CA PRO A 42 18.52 4.75 -2.18
C PRO A 42 17.40 4.68 -3.25
N PRO A 43 17.75 4.37 -4.51
CA PRO A 43 16.74 4.10 -5.51
C PRO A 43 15.96 2.83 -5.20
N THR A 44 14.73 2.77 -5.70
CA THR A 44 14.00 1.51 -5.85
C THR A 44 14.38 0.88 -7.20
N MET A 45 14.73 -0.40 -7.19
CA MET A 45 14.93 -1.16 -8.43
C MET A 45 13.60 -1.75 -8.90
N ASN A 46 13.20 -1.43 -10.13
CA ASN A 46 12.06 -2.04 -10.78
C ASN A 46 12.57 -2.91 -11.94
N ILE A 47 12.51 -4.23 -11.75
CA ILE A 47 13.01 -5.23 -12.70
C ILE A 47 11.85 -5.81 -13.52
N ASN A 48 12.08 -6.08 -14.81
CA ASN A 48 11.11 -6.74 -15.67
C ASN A 48 10.95 -8.23 -15.28
N PHE A 49 10.01 -8.94 -15.92
CA PHE A 49 9.58 -10.26 -15.45
C PHE A 49 10.64 -11.35 -15.60
N ASP A 50 11.45 -11.32 -16.66
CA ASP A 50 12.54 -12.30 -16.88
C ASP A 50 13.85 -11.94 -16.17
N GLY A 51 13.92 -10.80 -15.48
CA GLY A 51 15.11 -10.38 -14.75
C GLY A 51 16.23 -9.79 -15.62
N THR A 52 15.99 -9.52 -16.90
CA THR A 52 17.03 -9.06 -17.84
C THR A 52 17.11 -7.53 -17.97
N LYS A 53 16.05 -6.82 -17.60
CA LYS A 53 15.95 -5.35 -17.72
C LYS A 53 15.51 -4.74 -16.40
N ALA A 54 16.12 -3.64 -16.00
CA ALA A 54 15.76 -2.94 -14.78
C ALA A 54 15.88 -1.42 -14.94
N ILE A 55 15.08 -0.70 -14.16
CA ILE A 55 15.21 0.75 -13.97
C ILE A 55 15.43 1.04 -12.49
N LEU A 56 16.18 2.11 -12.21
CA LEU A 56 16.25 2.70 -10.87
C LEU A 56 15.37 3.95 -10.86
N ILE A 57 14.57 4.07 -9.81
CA ILE A 57 13.70 5.23 -9.59
C ILE A 57 14.01 5.85 -8.23
N TYR A 58 14.20 7.16 -8.23
CA TYR A 58 14.65 7.93 -7.07
C TYR A 58 13.54 8.85 -6.58
N ARG A 59 13.54 9.13 -5.28
CA ARG A 59 12.64 10.11 -4.68
C ARG A 59 13.26 10.69 -3.42
N ASN A 60 12.80 11.86 -3.04
CA ASN A 60 13.10 12.43 -1.74
C ASN A 60 12.35 11.66 -0.65
N GLN A 61 12.91 11.65 0.56
CA GLN A 61 12.25 11.06 1.72
C GLN A 61 10.99 11.84 2.11
N TYR A 62 11.08 13.17 2.04
CA TYR A 62 10.01 14.09 2.41
C TYR A 62 9.67 15.04 1.26
N SER A 63 8.40 15.47 1.21
CA SER A 63 7.97 16.57 0.35
C SER A 63 8.51 17.90 0.84
N SER A 64 8.72 18.84 -0.08
CA SER A 64 9.13 20.20 0.30
C SER A 64 7.98 20.96 0.97
N ILE A 65 8.30 22.02 1.72
CA ILE A 65 7.29 22.93 2.29
C ILE A 65 6.47 23.58 1.17
N GLU A 66 7.07 23.88 0.02
CA GLU A 66 6.37 24.40 -1.16
C GLU A 66 5.29 23.41 -1.62
N GLU A 67 5.63 22.12 -1.80
CA GLU A 67 4.67 21.07 -2.19
C GLU A 67 3.55 20.89 -1.15
N LEU A 68 3.88 20.95 0.13
CA LEU A 68 2.90 20.83 1.21
C LEU A 68 1.96 22.04 1.30
N SER A 69 2.43 23.21 0.89
CA SER A 69 1.69 24.48 0.89
C SER A 69 0.81 24.66 -0.36
N GLU A 70 0.95 23.79 -1.37
CA GLU A 70 0.07 23.81 -2.53
C GLU A 70 -1.39 23.61 -2.13
N ASN A 71 -2.28 24.27 -2.86
CA ASN A 71 -3.71 24.24 -2.57
C ASN A 71 -4.27 22.80 -2.75
N GLU A 72 -5.13 22.38 -1.83
CA GLU A 72 -5.67 21.02 -1.77
C GLU A 72 -7.19 21.06 -1.60
N LEU A 73 -7.92 20.51 -2.56
CA LEU A 73 -9.36 20.28 -2.45
C LEU A 73 -9.61 18.86 -1.91
N ARG A 74 -10.44 18.78 -0.88
CA ARG A 74 -10.83 17.54 -0.18
C ARG A 74 -12.28 17.23 -0.51
N LEU A 75 -12.51 16.34 -1.47
CA LEU A 75 -13.82 16.16 -2.10
C LEU A 75 -14.12 14.67 -2.30
N ALA A 76 -15.22 14.21 -1.71
CA ALA A 76 -15.69 12.82 -1.78
C ALA A 76 -14.63 11.76 -1.40
N GLY A 77 -13.71 12.07 -0.49
CA GLY A 77 -12.60 11.19 -0.10
C GLY A 77 -11.34 11.32 -0.96
N LEU A 78 -11.34 12.20 -1.98
CA LEU A 78 -10.15 12.52 -2.77
C LEU A 78 -9.46 13.78 -2.22
N ARG A 79 -8.12 13.82 -2.32
CA ARG A 79 -7.30 15.01 -2.10
C ARG A 79 -6.63 15.41 -3.40
N ILE A 80 -7.06 16.53 -3.97
CA ILE A 80 -6.76 16.94 -5.35
C ILE A 80 -6.06 18.30 -5.34
N ASN A 81 -4.95 18.43 -6.05
CA ASN A 81 -4.41 19.75 -6.38
C ASN A 81 -5.21 20.32 -7.57
N PRO A 82 -5.99 21.41 -7.37
CA PRO A 82 -6.86 21.96 -8.41
C PRO A 82 -6.12 22.61 -9.57
N LYS A 83 -4.85 23.03 -9.38
CA LYS A 83 -4.04 23.68 -10.41
C LYS A 83 -3.62 22.70 -11.50
N ILE A 84 -3.15 21.53 -11.09
CA ILE A 84 -2.56 20.51 -11.98
C ILE A 84 -3.49 19.30 -12.21
N ASN A 85 -4.62 19.24 -11.49
CA ASN A 85 -5.65 18.20 -11.58
C ASN A 85 -5.13 16.76 -11.36
N SER A 86 -4.25 16.62 -10.37
CA SER A 86 -3.70 15.36 -9.88
C SER A 86 -3.93 15.22 -8.37
N THR A 87 -3.57 14.08 -7.78
CA THR A 87 -3.53 13.97 -6.32
C THR A 87 -2.54 14.98 -5.71
N SER A 88 -2.94 15.68 -4.65
CA SER A 88 -2.15 16.70 -3.95
C SER A 88 -1.05 16.13 -3.06
N ARG A 89 -1.10 14.83 -2.77
CA ARG A 89 -0.16 14.11 -1.89
C ARG A 89 0.48 12.95 -2.64
N ALA A 90 0.79 13.15 -3.92
CA ALA A 90 1.46 12.17 -4.76
C ALA A 90 2.85 11.83 -4.19
N ARG A 91 3.20 10.54 -4.16
CA ARG A 91 4.58 10.11 -3.92
C ARG A 91 5.34 10.15 -5.24
N ASN A 92 5.91 11.31 -5.57
CA ASN A 92 6.61 11.53 -6.83
C ASN A 92 8.01 10.92 -6.82
N PHE A 93 8.43 10.36 -7.97
CA PHE A 93 9.85 10.09 -8.24
C PHE A 93 10.49 11.28 -8.96
N ASN A 94 11.70 11.64 -8.55
CA ASN A 94 12.43 12.81 -9.05
C ASN A 94 13.57 12.46 -10.00
N ASN A 95 13.87 11.17 -10.19
CA ASN A 95 14.80 10.69 -11.21
C ASN A 95 14.47 9.26 -11.62
N ILE A 96 14.86 8.89 -12.84
CA ILE A 96 14.75 7.56 -13.41
C ILE A 96 15.95 7.27 -14.31
N SER A 97 16.53 6.08 -14.19
CA SER A 97 17.67 5.63 -14.97
C SER A 97 17.53 4.14 -15.34
N ILE A 98 18.30 3.71 -16.32
CA ILE A 98 18.41 2.29 -16.68
C ILE A 98 19.44 1.64 -15.76
N PHE A 99 19.14 0.43 -15.31
CA PHE A 99 20.09 -0.43 -14.62
C PHE A 99 20.39 -1.65 -15.48
N ASP A 100 21.62 -1.71 -15.97
CA ASP A 100 22.09 -2.87 -16.73
C ASP A 100 22.45 -3.98 -15.75
N VAL A 101 21.59 -5.01 -15.69
CA VAL A 101 21.73 -6.15 -14.79
C VAL A 101 23.04 -6.94 -15.03
N LYS A 102 23.57 -6.92 -16.27
CA LYS A 102 24.79 -7.67 -16.62
C LYS A 102 26.04 -6.92 -16.19
N THR A 103 26.13 -5.63 -16.52
CA THR A 103 27.30 -4.81 -16.18
C THR A 103 27.22 -4.21 -14.77
N LYS A 104 26.04 -4.29 -14.13
CA LYS A 104 25.73 -3.73 -12.81
C LYS A 104 25.90 -2.21 -12.76
N MET A 105 25.76 -1.57 -13.93
CA MET A 105 25.93 -0.13 -14.07
C MET A 105 24.59 0.57 -14.24
N GLU A 106 24.50 1.73 -13.60
CA GLU A 106 23.45 2.68 -13.86
C GLU A 106 23.78 3.50 -15.12
N ILE A 107 22.79 3.69 -15.98
CA ILE A 107 22.92 4.36 -17.26
C ILE A 107 21.87 5.47 -17.36
N PRO A 108 22.28 6.72 -17.60
CA PRO A 108 21.34 7.83 -17.71
C PRO A 108 20.46 7.69 -18.95
N ILE A 109 19.27 8.27 -18.87
CA ILE A 109 18.28 8.28 -19.96
C ILE A 109 18.26 9.67 -20.58
N SER A 110 18.48 9.72 -21.90
CA SER A 110 18.44 10.97 -22.65
C SER A 110 17.00 11.47 -22.86
N GLY A 111 16.80 12.78 -22.97
CA GLY A 111 15.49 13.37 -23.28
C GLY A 111 14.52 13.51 -22.11
N LEU A 112 14.92 13.15 -20.89
CA LEU A 112 14.13 13.44 -19.68
C LEU A 112 14.02 14.96 -19.44
N PRO A 113 12.88 15.46 -18.93
CA PRO A 113 12.78 16.84 -18.48
C PRO A 113 13.69 17.10 -17.27
N ALA A 114 14.14 18.34 -17.09
CA ALA A 114 15.06 18.70 -16.01
C ALA A 114 14.45 18.52 -14.61
N ASN A 115 13.17 18.87 -14.45
CA ASN A 115 12.43 18.73 -13.20
C ASN A 115 11.41 17.60 -13.36
N LEU A 116 11.75 16.42 -12.83
CA LEU A 116 10.89 15.24 -12.87
C LEU A 116 9.98 15.17 -11.63
N LYS A 117 8.69 14.94 -11.87
CA LYS A 117 7.72 14.55 -10.85
C LYS A 117 6.91 13.38 -11.40
N ILE A 118 7.52 12.20 -11.34
CA ILE A 118 7.02 10.99 -11.98
C ILE A 118 6.00 10.28 -11.09
N THR A 119 4.88 9.88 -11.69
CA THR A 119 3.90 8.94 -11.15
C THR A 119 3.51 7.90 -12.22
N ASP A 120 2.64 6.94 -11.86
CA ASP A 120 2.02 5.96 -12.77
C ASP A 120 3.02 5.25 -13.71
N ILE A 121 4.10 4.67 -13.18
CA ILE A 121 5.11 3.97 -13.99
C ILE A 121 4.58 2.60 -14.43
N SER A 122 4.70 2.27 -15.72
CA SER A 122 4.24 0.99 -16.27
C SER A 122 5.09 0.50 -17.44
N TRP A 123 5.54 -0.76 -17.39
CA TRP A 123 6.16 -1.43 -18.54
C TRP A 123 5.15 -1.72 -19.64
N SER A 124 5.61 -1.67 -20.90
CA SER A 124 4.87 -2.22 -22.05
C SER A 124 4.65 -3.72 -21.90
N ASN A 125 3.72 -4.29 -22.68
CA ASN A 125 3.47 -5.73 -22.64
C ASN A 125 4.72 -6.52 -23.07
N ALA A 126 5.50 -6.02 -24.02
CA ALA A 126 6.79 -6.59 -24.42
C ALA A 126 7.95 -6.30 -23.44
N GLN A 127 7.73 -5.46 -22.42
CA GLN A 127 8.74 -5.03 -21.46
C GLN A 127 10.00 -4.43 -22.11
N ASP A 128 9.80 -3.68 -23.19
CA ASP A 128 10.83 -2.96 -23.94
C ASP A 128 10.70 -1.43 -23.84
N LYS A 129 9.59 -0.96 -23.27
CA LYS A 129 9.28 0.46 -23.05
C LYS A 129 8.71 0.67 -21.66
N ILE A 130 8.86 1.88 -21.14
CA ILE A 130 8.27 2.31 -19.87
C ILE A 130 7.47 3.57 -20.12
N ALA A 131 6.17 3.55 -19.82
CA ALA A 131 5.34 4.75 -19.79
C ALA A 131 5.29 5.31 -18.36
N PHE A 132 5.23 6.63 -18.25
CA PHE A 132 5.07 7.30 -16.98
C PHE A 132 4.35 8.64 -17.13
N ALA A 133 3.67 9.08 -16.07
CA ALA A 133 3.10 10.41 -15.98
C ALA A 133 4.14 11.35 -15.37
N ASN A 134 4.32 12.53 -15.96
CA ASN A 134 5.18 13.58 -15.41
C ASN A 134 4.35 14.83 -15.09
N THR A 135 4.34 15.18 -13.81
CA THR A 135 3.70 16.38 -13.30
C THR A 135 4.59 17.61 -13.52
N THR A 136 4.00 18.68 -14.04
CA THR A 136 4.62 19.98 -14.24
C THR A 136 3.85 21.03 -13.44
N ASP A 137 4.33 22.28 -13.41
CA ASP A 137 3.66 23.37 -12.72
C ASP A 137 2.27 23.71 -13.28
N THR A 138 1.94 23.22 -14.48
CA THR A 138 0.70 23.50 -15.21
C THR A 138 -0.24 22.30 -15.35
N GLY A 139 0.24 21.09 -15.08
CA GLY A 139 -0.54 19.87 -15.25
C GLY A 139 0.32 18.63 -15.48
N VAL A 140 -0.32 17.52 -15.81
CA VAL A 140 0.33 16.19 -15.98
C VAL A 140 0.46 15.84 -17.45
N SER A 141 1.63 15.32 -17.85
CA SER A 141 1.97 14.91 -19.22
C SER A 141 2.36 13.43 -19.30
N LEU A 142 2.14 12.77 -20.43
CA LEU A 142 2.55 11.38 -20.66
C LEU A 142 3.91 11.33 -21.36
N TRP A 143 4.76 10.43 -20.88
CA TRP A 143 6.08 10.16 -21.42
C TRP A 143 6.29 8.66 -21.63
N VAL A 144 7.14 8.33 -22.59
CA VAL A 144 7.61 6.96 -22.82
C VAL A 144 9.13 6.93 -22.93
N ILE A 145 9.73 5.94 -22.27
CA ILE A 145 11.13 5.56 -22.37
C ILE A 145 11.22 4.35 -23.29
N ASP A 146 12.04 4.45 -24.33
CA ASP A 146 12.52 3.29 -25.07
C ASP A 146 13.77 2.76 -24.35
N TYR A 147 13.67 1.54 -23.80
CA TYR A 147 14.70 0.98 -22.91
C TYR A 147 16.03 0.79 -23.65
N ASP A 148 15.98 0.20 -24.84
CA ASP A 148 17.20 -0.13 -25.60
C ASP A 148 17.83 1.13 -26.19
N LYS A 149 17.03 2.11 -26.62
CA LYS A 149 17.53 3.41 -27.10
C LYS A 149 17.92 4.38 -25.98
N ARG A 150 17.58 4.08 -24.73
CA ARG A 150 17.86 4.92 -23.55
C ARG A 150 17.37 6.35 -23.73
N LYS A 151 16.16 6.49 -24.27
CA LYS A 151 15.59 7.78 -24.65
C LYS A 151 14.16 7.91 -24.16
N ALA A 152 13.90 8.97 -23.40
CA ALA A 152 12.58 9.42 -23.03
C ALA A 152 12.01 10.39 -24.08
N THR A 153 10.73 10.26 -24.36
CA THR A 153 9.98 11.11 -25.31
C THR A 153 8.67 11.55 -24.68
N LYS A 154 8.38 12.85 -24.74
CA LYS A 154 7.09 13.43 -24.34
C LYS A 154 6.06 13.07 -25.41
N LEU A 155 4.96 12.42 -25.01
CA LEU A 155 3.88 12.05 -25.93
C LEU A 155 2.72 13.06 -25.91
N THR A 156 2.52 13.78 -24.81
CA THR A 156 1.37 14.69 -24.67
C THR A 156 1.76 15.98 -23.95
N ASP A 157 1.00 17.05 -24.20
CA ASP A 157 0.98 18.22 -23.33
C ASP A 157 0.52 17.89 -21.90
N ALA A 158 0.69 18.86 -21.00
CA ALA A 158 0.41 18.77 -19.59
C ALA A 158 -1.09 18.93 -19.27
N ASN A 159 -1.95 18.09 -19.88
CA ASN A 159 -3.41 18.18 -19.78
C ASN A 159 -4.10 16.85 -19.50
N LEU A 160 -3.42 15.93 -18.82
CA LEU A 160 -4.02 14.66 -18.39
C LEU A 160 -4.86 14.83 -17.13
N ASN A 161 -5.88 13.97 -16.96
CA ASN A 161 -6.59 13.85 -15.70
C ASN A 161 -6.02 12.68 -14.88
N ALA A 162 -5.25 13.01 -13.84
CA ALA A 162 -4.49 12.06 -13.03
C ALA A 162 -4.94 12.04 -11.56
N ASN A 163 -6.23 12.27 -11.30
CA ASN A 163 -6.78 12.32 -9.94
C ASN A 163 -7.63 11.10 -9.54
N MET A 164 -7.91 10.17 -10.47
CA MET A 164 -8.79 9.03 -10.21
C MET A 164 -8.36 7.79 -10.97
N GLY A 165 -8.10 6.70 -10.24
CA GLY A 165 -7.64 5.42 -10.78
C GLY A 165 -6.35 5.55 -11.59
N ASN A 166 -6.18 4.74 -12.62
CA ASN A 166 -5.04 4.82 -13.52
C ASN A 166 -5.20 5.97 -14.54
N THR A 167 -4.14 6.75 -14.77
CA THR A 167 -4.15 7.85 -15.77
C THR A 167 -4.14 7.32 -17.21
N PHE A 168 -3.46 6.19 -17.43
CA PHE A 168 -3.35 5.53 -18.74
C PHE A 168 -3.25 4.01 -18.61
N THR A 169 -3.44 3.31 -19.74
CA THR A 169 -3.22 1.86 -19.88
C THR A 169 -2.59 1.58 -21.25
N TRP A 170 -1.57 0.71 -21.29
CA TRP A 170 -1.00 0.21 -22.54
C TRP A 170 -2.05 -0.54 -23.38
N LEU A 171 -2.07 -0.29 -24.69
CA LEU A 171 -2.79 -1.14 -25.63
C LEU A 171 -2.09 -2.50 -25.73
N LYS A 172 -2.85 -3.57 -25.97
CA LYS A 172 -2.32 -4.95 -25.96
C LYS A 172 -1.20 -5.20 -26.98
N ASP A 173 -1.20 -4.45 -28.07
CA ASP A 173 -0.23 -4.53 -29.17
C ASP A 173 0.97 -3.57 -29.00
N ASP A 174 1.07 -2.88 -27.86
CA ASP A 174 2.10 -1.88 -27.56
C ASP A 174 2.20 -0.73 -28.57
N SER A 175 1.19 -0.53 -29.42
CA SER A 175 1.15 0.56 -30.43
C SER A 175 0.98 1.95 -29.80
N GLY A 176 0.51 1.99 -28.56
CA GLY A 176 0.21 3.21 -27.83
C GLY A 176 -0.52 2.94 -26.52
N LEU A 177 -1.19 3.97 -26.01
CA LEU A 177 -1.88 3.95 -24.72
C LEU A 177 -3.29 4.52 -24.85
N LEU A 178 -4.22 4.02 -24.04
CA LEU A 178 -5.50 4.66 -23.77
C LEU A 178 -5.33 5.57 -22.55
N VAL A 179 -5.67 6.85 -22.67
CA VAL A 179 -5.26 7.91 -21.74
C VAL A 179 -6.45 8.80 -21.36
N LYS A 180 -6.53 9.19 -20.08
CA LYS A 180 -7.50 10.17 -19.57
C LYS A 180 -7.00 11.60 -19.77
N PHE A 181 -7.75 12.40 -20.54
CA PHE A 181 -7.49 13.82 -20.74
C PHE A 181 -8.49 14.69 -20.00
N LEU A 182 -8.04 15.86 -19.57
CA LEU A 182 -8.93 16.94 -19.13
C LEU A 182 -9.83 17.37 -20.30
N PRO A 183 -11.14 17.56 -20.08
CA PRO A 183 -12.02 18.10 -21.12
C PRO A 183 -11.54 19.47 -21.61
N ILE A 184 -11.80 19.81 -22.87
CA ILE A 184 -11.44 21.13 -23.43
C ILE A 184 -12.28 22.25 -22.79
N ASN A 185 -13.58 22.00 -22.59
CA ASN A 185 -14.54 23.00 -22.09
C ASN A 185 -14.87 22.76 -20.61
N ARG A 186 -13.87 22.93 -19.74
CA ARG A 186 -14.07 22.78 -18.28
C ARG A 186 -14.73 24.02 -17.71
N LYS A 187 -15.67 23.81 -16.81
CA LYS A 187 -16.20 24.89 -15.97
C LYS A 187 -15.09 25.38 -15.02
N PRO A 188 -15.03 26.68 -14.70
CA PRO A 188 -14.16 27.15 -13.64
C PRO A 188 -14.58 26.54 -12.31
N LEU A 189 -13.62 26.31 -11.41
CA LEU A 189 -13.92 25.88 -10.05
C LEU A 189 -14.57 27.03 -9.28
N ILE A 190 -15.54 26.70 -8.45
CA ILE A 190 -16.20 27.62 -7.53
C ILE A 190 -15.26 27.83 -6.35
N ASN A 191 -14.90 29.09 -6.08
CA ASN A 191 -14.19 29.44 -4.86
C ASN A 191 -15.18 29.42 -3.68
N THR A 192 -15.13 28.37 -2.88
CA THR A 192 -16.04 28.15 -1.75
C THR A 192 -15.86 29.15 -0.61
N GLU A 193 -14.71 29.82 -0.49
CA GLU A 193 -14.48 30.86 0.52
C GLU A 193 -15.29 32.13 0.26
N ASN A 194 -15.59 32.40 -1.01
CA ASN A 194 -16.30 33.60 -1.45
C ASN A 194 -17.70 33.30 -2.03
N ALA A 195 -18.10 32.03 -2.05
CA ALA A 195 -19.38 31.63 -2.60
C ALA A 195 -20.52 31.99 -1.64
N VAL A 196 -21.53 32.72 -2.14
CA VAL A 196 -22.78 32.94 -1.40
C VAL A 196 -23.56 31.61 -1.41
N PRO A 197 -23.88 31.01 -0.24
CA PRO A 197 -24.68 29.80 -0.20
C PRO A 197 -26.04 30.04 -0.85
N ALA A 198 -26.40 29.23 -1.84
CA ALA A 198 -27.70 29.33 -2.52
C ALA A 198 -28.88 28.92 -1.60
N GLY A 199 -28.59 28.22 -0.50
CA GLY A 199 -29.56 27.72 0.47
C GLY A 199 -28.88 26.74 1.45
N PRO A 200 -29.61 26.22 2.44
CA PRO A 200 -29.08 25.18 3.33
C PRO A 200 -28.84 23.88 2.56
N THR A 201 -27.85 23.10 2.99
CA THR A 201 -27.73 21.69 2.59
C THR A 201 -28.89 20.92 3.21
N ILE A 202 -29.81 20.43 2.39
CA ILE A 202 -30.94 19.60 2.83
C ILE A 202 -30.57 18.15 2.58
N SER A 203 -30.42 17.37 3.65
CA SER A 203 -30.31 15.91 3.58
C SER A 203 -31.60 15.32 4.13
N VAL A 204 -32.31 14.53 3.31
CA VAL A 204 -33.54 13.87 3.71
C VAL A 204 -33.29 12.37 3.81
N ASN A 205 -33.60 11.78 4.95
CA ASN A 205 -33.65 10.35 5.13
C ASN A 205 -35.11 9.90 5.00
N GLU A 206 -35.61 9.85 3.77
CA GLU A 206 -37.03 9.59 3.47
C GLU A 206 -37.48 8.19 3.95
N GLU A 207 -36.55 7.24 4.03
CA GLU A 207 -36.84 5.87 4.46
C GLU A 207 -36.75 5.66 5.98
N GLY A 208 -36.32 6.68 6.74
CA GLY A 208 -36.18 6.60 8.20
C GLY A 208 -35.14 5.58 8.68
N GLN A 209 -34.23 5.15 7.80
CA GLN A 209 -33.29 4.07 8.07
C GLN A 209 -32.09 4.56 8.88
N LYS A 210 -31.55 3.71 9.76
CA LYS A 210 -30.40 4.08 10.60
C LYS A 210 -29.09 3.78 9.86
N ALA A 211 -28.57 4.77 9.12
CA ALA A 211 -27.25 4.70 8.51
C ALA A 211 -26.10 4.82 9.55
N GLN A 212 -25.67 3.72 10.17
CA GLN A 212 -24.46 3.69 11.00
C GLN A 212 -23.21 3.49 10.13
N ASN A 213 -22.82 4.55 9.43
CA ASN A 213 -21.59 4.56 8.64
C ASN A 213 -20.34 4.62 9.51
N ARG A 214 -19.24 4.05 9.00
CA ARG A 214 -17.90 4.37 9.51
C ARG A 214 -17.65 5.87 9.35
N THR A 215 -16.84 6.45 10.23
CA THR A 215 -16.40 7.83 10.05
C THR A 215 -15.54 7.95 8.79
N TYR A 216 -16.00 8.71 7.81
CA TYR A 216 -15.24 9.05 6.61
C TYR A 216 -14.75 10.49 6.67
N GLN A 217 -13.55 10.71 6.15
CA GLN A 217 -12.96 12.05 6.02
C GLN A 217 -13.17 12.60 4.60
N ASP A 218 -12.96 13.89 4.43
CA ASP A 218 -12.84 14.55 3.12
C ASP A 218 -14.09 14.42 2.23
N LEU A 219 -15.27 14.28 2.84
CA LEU A 219 -16.55 14.18 2.16
C LEU A 219 -16.98 15.51 1.54
N LEU A 220 -17.87 15.43 0.54
CA LEU A 220 -18.58 16.59 -0.01
C LEU A 220 -19.49 17.20 1.06
N LYS A 221 -19.60 18.52 1.12
CA LYS A 221 -20.39 19.21 2.16
C LYS A 221 -21.64 19.91 1.61
N ASN A 222 -21.64 20.24 0.32
CA ASN A 222 -22.68 21.03 -0.33
C ASN A 222 -22.59 20.93 -1.87
N THR A 223 -23.49 21.63 -2.56
CA THR A 223 -23.59 21.64 -4.02
C THR A 223 -22.39 22.28 -4.73
N ASN A 224 -21.65 23.20 -4.08
CA ASN A 224 -20.41 23.75 -4.65
C ASN A 224 -19.30 22.69 -4.65
N ASP A 225 -19.17 21.92 -3.57
CA ASP A 225 -18.25 20.79 -3.49
C ASP A 225 -18.57 19.74 -4.56
N GLU A 226 -19.85 19.42 -4.76
CA GLU A 226 -20.31 18.52 -5.83
C GLU A 226 -19.96 19.06 -7.24
N ALA A 227 -20.20 20.34 -7.51
CA ALA A 227 -19.86 20.95 -8.79
C ALA A 227 -18.34 20.97 -9.05
N ASN A 228 -17.55 21.26 -8.03
CA ASN A 228 -16.08 21.23 -8.08
C ASN A 228 -15.58 19.80 -8.28
N PHE A 229 -16.09 18.85 -7.50
CA PHE A 229 -15.75 17.43 -7.61
C PHE A 229 -16.00 16.92 -9.03
N GLU A 230 -17.20 17.16 -9.57
CA GLU A 230 -17.54 16.74 -10.92
C GLU A 230 -16.61 17.36 -11.98
N THR A 231 -16.30 18.65 -11.83
CA THR A 231 -15.40 19.38 -12.75
C THR A 231 -13.97 18.83 -12.72
N LEU A 232 -13.51 18.32 -11.58
CA LEU A 232 -12.17 17.77 -11.40
C LEU A 232 -12.07 16.33 -11.93
N VAL A 233 -13.10 15.50 -11.76
CA VAL A 233 -13.03 14.06 -12.07
C VAL A 233 -13.54 13.70 -13.48
N ARG A 234 -14.12 14.67 -14.20
CA ARG A 234 -14.48 14.51 -15.63
C ARG A 234 -13.23 14.31 -16.49
N SER A 235 -13.29 13.37 -17.42
CA SER A 235 -12.23 13.13 -18.41
C SER A 235 -12.79 12.68 -19.76
N GLU A 236 -12.04 12.94 -20.81
CA GLU A 236 -12.20 12.27 -22.11
C GLU A 236 -11.18 11.15 -22.23
N LEU A 237 -11.51 10.10 -23.00
CA LEU A 237 -10.57 9.01 -23.27
C LEU A 237 -10.04 9.12 -24.69
N TRP A 238 -8.73 9.07 -24.84
CA TRP A 238 -8.03 9.17 -26.12
C TRP A 238 -7.00 8.07 -26.26
N LYS A 239 -6.88 7.51 -27.47
CA LYS A 239 -5.73 6.69 -27.83
C LYS A 239 -4.57 7.61 -28.21
N VAL A 240 -3.38 7.34 -27.70
CA VAL A 240 -2.15 8.07 -27.97
C VAL A 240 -1.10 7.08 -28.49
N SER A 241 -0.65 7.27 -29.72
CA SER A 241 0.44 6.46 -30.30
C SER A 241 1.81 6.89 -29.77
N LEU A 242 2.82 6.05 -29.99
CA LEU A 242 4.20 6.31 -29.55
C LEU A 242 4.89 7.51 -30.23
N ASP A 243 4.32 8.03 -31.32
CA ASP A 243 4.74 9.29 -31.97
C ASP A 243 3.93 10.51 -31.49
N GLY A 244 3.05 10.33 -30.50
CA GLY A 244 2.26 11.41 -29.88
C GLY A 244 0.96 11.77 -30.60
N LYS A 245 0.58 11.08 -31.69
CA LYS A 245 -0.71 11.32 -32.34
C LYS A 245 -1.85 10.85 -31.44
N LYS A 246 -2.92 11.64 -31.40
CA LYS A 246 -4.08 11.40 -30.54
C LYS A 246 -5.33 11.16 -31.37
N SER A 247 -6.13 10.16 -31.01
CA SER A 247 -7.46 9.93 -31.58
C SER A 247 -8.48 9.73 -30.46
N LYS A 248 -9.58 10.48 -30.50
CA LYS A 248 -10.64 10.40 -29.50
C LYS A 248 -11.25 9.00 -29.50
N TRP A 249 -11.39 8.42 -28.30
CA TRP A 249 -11.96 7.09 -28.12
C TRP A 249 -13.30 7.14 -27.37
N LYS A 250 -13.44 8.03 -26.38
CA LYS A 250 -14.71 8.25 -25.68
C LYS A 250 -14.90 9.70 -25.27
N ASP A 251 -16.15 10.17 -25.34
CA ASP A 251 -16.59 11.48 -24.90
C ASP A 251 -16.43 11.70 -23.39
N VAL A 252 -16.63 12.94 -22.94
CA VAL A 252 -16.48 13.33 -21.53
C VAL A 252 -17.41 12.50 -20.63
N SER A 253 -16.85 11.86 -19.62
CA SER A 253 -17.60 11.30 -18.48
C SER A 253 -16.75 11.21 -17.21
N LEU A 254 -17.30 10.60 -16.15
CA LEU A 254 -16.65 10.41 -14.85
C LEU A 254 -15.89 9.06 -14.82
N TYR A 255 -14.88 8.90 -15.69
CA TYR A 255 -14.13 7.66 -15.82
C TYR A 255 -13.22 7.39 -14.64
N ARG A 256 -13.54 6.34 -13.88
CA ARG A 256 -12.79 5.94 -12.68
C ARG A 256 -11.63 5.02 -13.03
N ASN A 257 -11.86 3.94 -13.77
CA ASN A 257 -10.84 2.93 -14.05
C ASN A 257 -10.93 2.41 -15.48
N ILE A 258 -9.79 1.99 -16.04
CA ILE A 258 -9.68 1.43 -17.39
C ILE A 258 -8.92 0.10 -17.30
N SER A 259 -9.56 -1.00 -17.69
CA SER A 259 -8.94 -2.32 -17.74
C SER A 259 -9.14 -2.99 -19.10
N THR A 260 -8.06 -3.35 -19.76
CA THR A 260 -8.10 -4.02 -21.08
C THR A 260 -8.28 -5.53 -20.90
N SER A 261 -9.04 -6.21 -21.76
CA SER A 261 -9.14 -7.67 -21.75
C SER A 261 -7.78 -8.33 -22.06
N PRO A 262 -7.52 -9.57 -21.59
CA PRO A 262 -6.29 -10.29 -21.91
C PRO A 262 -5.97 -10.38 -23.41
N ASP A 263 -6.98 -10.56 -24.26
CA ASP A 263 -6.84 -10.56 -25.72
C ASP A 263 -6.80 -9.18 -26.39
N GLY A 264 -6.98 -8.09 -25.63
CA GLY A 264 -6.92 -6.72 -26.13
C GLY A 264 -8.14 -6.24 -26.92
N LYS A 265 -9.18 -7.05 -27.08
CA LYS A 265 -10.35 -6.70 -27.91
C LYS A 265 -11.34 -5.79 -27.21
N TYR A 266 -11.40 -5.85 -25.88
CA TYR A 266 -12.39 -5.15 -25.07
C TYR A 266 -11.76 -4.33 -23.95
N PHE A 267 -12.48 -3.30 -23.51
CA PHE A 267 -12.14 -2.45 -22.39
C PHE A 267 -13.27 -2.48 -21.37
N LEU A 268 -12.96 -2.89 -20.14
CA LEU A 268 -13.83 -2.72 -18.99
C LEU A 268 -13.57 -1.32 -18.41
N ILE A 269 -14.58 -0.47 -18.50
CA ILE A 269 -14.56 0.91 -18.02
C ILE A 269 -15.48 1.02 -16.81
N THR A 270 -14.92 1.48 -15.70
CA THR A 270 -15.70 1.84 -14.51
C THR A 270 -16.04 3.32 -14.60
N GLU A 271 -17.33 3.64 -14.66
CA GLU A 271 -17.84 4.99 -14.86
C GLU A 271 -18.77 5.37 -13.70
N MET A 272 -18.40 6.43 -12.98
CA MET A 272 -19.19 6.95 -11.87
C MET A 272 -20.39 7.73 -12.41
N LYS A 273 -21.48 7.75 -11.65
CA LYS A 273 -22.75 8.41 -11.98
C LYS A 273 -23.24 9.24 -10.80
N ARG A 274 -24.19 10.13 -11.10
CA ARG A 274 -24.96 10.88 -10.10
C ARG A 274 -26.11 10.01 -9.57
N PRO A 275 -26.73 10.33 -8.42
CA PRO A 275 -26.37 11.42 -7.48
C PRO A 275 -25.08 11.13 -6.69
N PHE A 276 -24.44 12.19 -6.18
CA PHE A 276 -23.35 12.07 -5.21
C PHE A 276 -23.88 12.15 -3.78
N SER A 277 -23.07 11.70 -2.82
CA SER A 277 -23.40 11.72 -1.40
C SER A 277 -22.47 12.63 -0.60
N TYR A 278 -23.01 13.16 0.50
CA TYR A 278 -22.30 13.98 1.48
C TYR A 278 -21.89 13.19 2.73
N ILE A 279 -22.28 11.90 2.83
CA ILE A 279 -22.01 11.04 3.99
C ILE A 279 -21.14 9.82 3.69
N VAL A 280 -20.90 9.51 2.40
CA VAL A 280 -19.99 8.45 1.95
C VAL A 280 -19.02 8.94 0.87
N PRO A 281 -17.83 8.33 0.75
CA PRO A 281 -16.85 8.71 -0.27
C PRO A 281 -17.25 8.23 -1.68
N PHE A 282 -16.54 8.73 -2.70
CA PHE A 282 -16.82 8.43 -4.12
C PHE A 282 -16.82 6.94 -4.47
N SER A 283 -16.14 6.11 -3.68
CA SER A 283 -16.14 4.65 -3.85
C SER A 283 -17.51 4.01 -3.63
N ARG A 284 -18.46 4.76 -3.04
CA ARG A 284 -19.85 4.40 -2.77
C ARG A 284 -20.86 5.10 -3.68
N PHE A 285 -20.41 6.00 -4.54
CA PHE A 285 -21.30 6.68 -5.49
C PHE A 285 -21.79 5.71 -6.56
N PRO A 286 -22.96 5.97 -7.17
CA PRO A 286 -23.47 5.18 -8.28
C PRO A 286 -22.38 4.94 -9.33
N THR A 287 -22.23 3.70 -9.78
CA THR A 287 -21.14 3.31 -10.68
C THR A 287 -21.59 2.24 -11.65
N SER A 288 -21.34 2.45 -12.94
CA SER A 288 -21.56 1.44 -13.98
C SER A 288 -20.26 0.77 -14.40
N TYR A 289 -20.34 -0.54 -14.68
CA TYR A 289 -19.26 -1.32 -15.27
C TYR A 289 -19.62 -1.66 -16.71
N ASN A 290 -18.95 -0.98 -17.64
CA ASN A 290 -19.27 -1.03 -19.06
C ASN A 290 -18.14 -1.69 -19.84
N VAL A 291 -18.48 -2.67 -20.67
CA VAL A 291 -17.58 -3.27 -21.64
C VAL A 291 -17.73 -2.55 -22.96
N TYR A 292 -16.63 -2.04 -23.48
CA TYR A 292 -16.53 -1.40 -24.80
C TYR A 292 -15.62 -2.21 -25.72
N ASP A 293 -15.86 -2.11 -27.03
CA ASP A 293 -14.94 -2.66 -28.03
C ASP A 293 -13.72 -1.75 -28.25
N SER A 294 -12.79 -2.18 -29.09
CA SER A 294 -11.59 -1.39 -29.41
C SER A 294 -11.87 -0.05 -30.09
N LYS A 295 -13.07 0.19 -30.62
CA LYS A 295 -13.50 1.45 -31.24
C LYS A 295 -14.27 2.37 -30.28
N GLY A 296 -14.54 1.93 -29.06
CA GLY A 296 -15.28 2.70 -28.05
C GLY A 296 -16.79 2.52 -28.13
N ASN A 297 -17.28 1.54 -28.88
CA ASN A 297 -18.70 1.20 -28.92
C ASN A 297 -19.07 0.38 -27.68
N LEU A 298 -20.20 0.72 -27.05
CA LEU A 298 -20.71 -0.04 -25.90
C LEU A 298 -21.13 -1.43 -26.36
N VAL A 299 -20.55 -2.46 -25.75
CA VAL A 299 -20.90 -3.87 -25.99
C VAL A 299 -21.91 -4.33 -24.96
N LYS A 300 -21.64 -4.06 -23.67
CA LYS A 300 -22.50 -4.50 -22.57
C LYS A 300 -22.27 -3.67 -21.31
N THR A 301 -23.34 -3.25 -20.65
CA THR A 301 -23.29 -2.85 -19.24
C THR A 301 -23.48 -4.10 -18.38
N ILE A 302 -22.49 -4.40 -17.54
CA ILE A 302 -22.44 -5.60 -16.69
C ILE A 302 -23.28 -5.40 -15.44
N VAL A 303 -23.13 -4.23 -14.81
CA VAL A 303 -23.92 -3.84 -13.65
C VAL A 303 -23.97 -2.32 -13.56
N ASP A 304 -25.11 -1.82 -13.08
CA ASP A 304 -25.30 -0.48 -12.55
C ASP A 304 -25.44 -0.58 -11.03
N VAL A 305 -24.41 -0.16 -10.30
CA VAL A 305 -24.42 -0.13 -8.85
C VAL A 305 -25.07 1.19 -8.41
N PRO A 306 -26.12 1.15 -7.56
CA PRO A 306 -26.76 2.36 -7.04
C PRO A 306 -25.86 3.09 -6.03
N LEU A 307 -26.33 4.21 -5.50
CA LEU A 307 -25.68 4.89 -4.38
C LEU A 307 -25.73 4.00 -3.15
N ILE A 308 -24.59 3.83 -2.45
CA ILE A 308 -24.49 2.97 -1.26
C ILE A 308 -24.15 3.84 -0.05
N GLU A 309 -25.18 4.46 0.51
CA GLU A 309 -25.07 5.19 1.79
C GLU A 309 -25.22 4.28 3.00
N GLU A 310 -25.77 3.08 2.81
CA GLU A 310 -26.01 2.13 3.88
C GLU A 310 -25.47 0.74 3.50
N LEU A 311 -24.91 0.06 4.50
CA LEU A 311 -24.56 -1.35 4.44
C LEU A 311 -24.97 -2.02 5.76
N PRO A 312 -25.13 -3.36 5.78
CA PRO A 312 -25.17 -4.11 7.01
C PRO A 312 -24.00 -3.78 7.95
N GLN A 313 -24.18 -4.02 9.23
CA GLN A 313 -23.14 -3.77 10.23
C GLN A 313 -22.05 -4.83 10.20
N GLY A 314 -20.86 -4.49 10.71
CA GLY A 314 -19.75 -5.42 10.87
C GLY A 314 -18.66 -5.31 9.80
N PHE A 315 -17.49 -5.91 10.09
CA PHE A 315 -16.30 -5.73 9.26
C PHE A 315 -16.39 -6.38 7.87
N MET A 316 -17.21 -7.42 7.74
CA MET A 316 -17.33 -8.24 6.53
C MET A 316 -18.61 -7.95 5.73
N ALA A 317 -19.26 -6.82 6.05
CA ALA A 317 -20.40 -6.32 5.29
C ALA A 317 -19.98 -5.85 3.90
N VAL A 318 -20.77 -6.23 2.90
CA VAL A 318 -20.52 -5.90 1.49
C VAL A 318 -21.82 -5.51 0.80
N GLN A 319 -21.72 -4.84 -0.34
CA GLN A 319 -22.88 -4.59 -1.18
C GLN A 319 -23.44 -5.90 -1.76
N THR A 320 -24.74 -5.91 -2.06
CA THR A 320 -25.37 -6.98 -2.83
C THR A 320 -25.08 -6.84 -4.33
N GLY A 321 -25.33 -7.91 -5.08
CA GLY A 321 -25.08 -7.96 -6.52
C GLY A 321 -23.59 -8.04 -6.89
N PRO A 322 -23.26 -7.81 -8.17
CA PRO A 322 -21.89 -7.93 -8.68
C PRO A 322 -20.89 -7.00 -7.98
N ARG A 323 -19.80 -7.58 -7.47
CA ARG A 323 -18.67 -6.89 -6.83
C ARG A 323 -17.34 -7.50 -7.28
N ASN A 324 -16.26 -6.72 -7.20
CA ASN A 324 -14.91 -7.14 -7.65
C ASN A 324 -14.87 -7.62 -9.12
N ILE A 325 -15.50 -6.88 -10.03
CA ILE A 325 -15.54 -7.26 -11.45
C ILE A 325 -14.15 -7.09 -12.06
N SER A 326 -13.60 -8.18 -12.60
CA SER A 326 -12.27 -8.23 -13.22
C SER A 326 -12.27 -9.15 -14.45
N TRP A 327 -11.20 -9.08 -15.23
CA TRP A 327 -10.94 -10.06 -16.28
C TRP A 327 -10.34 -11.34 -15.68
N ARG A 328 -10.68 -12.49 -16.26
CA ARG A 328 -10.03 -13.77 -16.01
C ARG A 328 -8.71 -13.83 -16.79
N ASP A 329 -7.58 -13.82 -16.09
CA ASP A 329 -6.26 -13.56 -16.68
C ASP A 329 -5.72 -14.67 -17.61
N ASP A 330 -6.21 -15.90 -17.47
CA ASP A 330 -5.84 -17.07 -18.29
C ASP A 330 -6.73 -17.28 -19.51
N GLN A 331 -7.76 -16.45 -19.72
CA GLN A 331 -8.71 -16.55 -20.83
C GLN A 331 -8.78 -15.25 -21.65
N PRO A 332 -9.20 -15.30 -22.94
CA PRO A 332 -9.18 -14.12 -23.82
C PRO A 332 -9.96 -12.91 -23.29
N ALA A 333 -11.29 -13.01 -23.19
CA ALA A 333 -12.18 -11.92 -22.79
C ALA A 333 -13.35 -12.48 -21.98
N THR A 334 -13.02 -12.92 -20.76
CA THR A 334 -13.99 -13.46 -19.80
C THR A 334 -13.96 -12.61 -18.55
N LEU A 335 -15.13 -12.15 -18.11
CA LEU A 335 -15.27 -11.43 -16.85
C LEU A 335 -15.58 -12.39 -15.71
N SER A 336 -15.08 -12.06 -14.52
CA SER A 336 -15.42 -12.69 -13.26
C SER A 336 -15.83 -11.66 -12.21
N TRP A 337 -16.78 -11.99 -11.35
CA TRP A 337 -17.15 -11.17 -10.19
C TRP A 337 -17.72 -12.03 -9.07
N ALA A 338 -17.76 -11.50 -7.86
CA ALA A 338 -18.43 -12.14 -6.72
C ALA A 338 -19.82 -11.53 -6.48
N GLU A 339 -20.71 -12.31 -5.86
CA GLU A 339 -22.02 -11.90 -5.38
C GLU A 339 -22.25 -12.46 -3.98
N ALA A 340 -22.79 -11.65 -3.07
CA ALA A 340 -23.05 -12.05 -1.70
C ALA A 340 -24.33 -12.91 -1.60
N LEU A 341 -24.20 -14.09 -1.02
CA LEU A 341 -25.30 -15.06 -0.81
C LEU A 341 -26.01 -14.85 0.53
N ASP A 342 -25.38 -14.17 1.48
CA ASP A 342 -25.96 -13.72 2.74
C ASP A 342 -26.61 -12.34 2.63
N GLY A 343 -26.85 -11.84 1.41
CA GLY A 343 -27.34 -10.48 1.21
C GLY A 343 -26.37 -9.40 1.69
N GLY A 344 -25.09 -9.73 1.84
CA GLY A 344 -24.03 -8.81 2.26
C GLY A 344 -23.96 -8.58 3.77
N ASP A 345 -24.79 -9.27 4.56
CA ASP A 345 -24.87 -9.15 6.01
C ASP A 345 -24.04 -10.25 6.69
N PRO A 346 -22.95 -9.89 7.39
CA PRO A 346 -22.08 -10.88 8.00
C PRO A 346 -22.73 -11.63 9.17
N GLU A 347 -23.81 -11.11 9.77
CA GLU A 347 -24.52 -11.75 10.89
C GLU A 347 -25.48 -12.85 10.43
N LYS A 348 -25.87 -12.88 9.15
CA LYS A 348 -26.70 -13.96 8.62
C LYS A 348 -25.89 -15.24 8.50
N LEU A 349 -26.37 -16.33 9.11
CA LEU A 349 -25.75 -17.64 9.01
C LEU A 349 -26.20 -18.34 7.72
N VAL A 350 -25.25 -18.68 6.87
CA VAL A 350 -25.45 -19.37 5.58
C VAL A 350 -24.28 -20.33 5.34
N ASP A 351 -24.50 -21.37 4.52
CA ASP A 351 -23.45 -22.35 4.19
C ASP A 351 -22.32 -21.75 3.34
N TYR A 352 -22.69 -20.82 2.46
CA TYR A 352 -21.78 -20.10 1.57
C TYR A 352 -22.11 -18.62 1.59
N ARG A 353 -21.10 -17.77 1.77
CA ARG A 353 -21.26 -16.32 1.87
C ARG A 353 -21.17 -15.61 0.54
N ASP A 354 -20.42 -16.15 -0.41
CA ASP A 354 -20.39 -15.63 -1.78
C ASP A 354 -20.41 -16.73 -2.82
N GLN A 355 -20.81 -16.32 -4.03
CA GLN A 355 -20.58 -17.05 -5.27
C GLN A 355 -19.78 -16.19 -6.24
N VAL A 356 -18.93 -16.82 -7.03
CA VAL A 356 -18.23 -16.21 -8.16
C VAL A 356 -18.99 -16.56 -9.44
N MET A 357 -19.19 -15.56 -10.29
CA MET A 357 -19.88 -15.67 -11.56
C MET A 357 -18.90 -15.40 -12.71
N LEU A 358 -19.16 -15.99 -13.87
CA LEU A 358 -18.43 -15.77 -15.12
C LEU A 358 -19.35 -15.28 -16.24
N LEU A 359 -18.80 -14.41 -17.09
CA LEU A 359 -19.42 -14.04 -18.36
C LEU A 359 -18.38 -13.89 -19.46
N GLU A 360 -18.46 -14.74 -20.46
CA GLU A 360 -17.55 -14.76 -21.61
C GLU A 360 -18.04 -13.81 -22.71
N ALA A 361 -17.10 -13.21 -23.46
CA ALA A 361 -17.40 -12.53 -24.71
C ALA A 361 -18.18 -13.47 -25.66
N PRO A 362 -19.18 -12.96 -26.41
CA PRO A 362 -19.52 -11.56 -26.63
C PRO A 362 -20.48 -10.97 -25.57
N PHE A 363 -20.58 -11.56 -24.37
CA PHE A 363 -21.38 -11.05 -23.24
C PHE A 363 -22.89 -11.03 -23.48
N THR A 364 -23.36 -11.88 -24.40
CA THR A 364 -24.78 -12.04 -24.75
C THR A 364 -25.49 -13.15 -23.97
N ALA A 365 -24.73 -14.11 -23.45
CA ALA A 365 -25.26 -15.19 -22.62
C ALA A 365 -25.60 -14.71 -21.20
N SER A 366 -26.37 -15.50 -20.47
CA SER A 366 -26.54 -15.31 -19.04
C SER A 366 -25.24 -15.66 -18.29
N PRO A 367 -24.87 -14.91 -17.23
CA PRO A 367 -23.74 -15.26 -16.38
C PRO A 367 -23.89 -16.66 -15.77
N LYS A 368 -22.77 -17.37 -15.62
CA LYS A 368 -22.74 -18.73 -15.06
C LYS A 368 -22.02 -18.75 -13.71
N PRO A 369 -22.53 -19.49 -12.71
CA PRO A 369 -21.80 -19.68 -11.46
C PRO A 369 -20.52 -20.49 -11.70
N LEU A 370 -19.46 -20.14 -10.99
CA LEU A 370 -18.15 -20.77 -11.06
C LEU A 370 -17.81 -21.54 -9.80
N ILE A 371 -17.87 -20.87 -8.64
CA ILE A 371 -17.49 -21.44 -7.35
C ILE A 371 -18.13 -20.65 -6.22
N LYS A 372 -18.36 -21.28 -5.07
CA LYS A 372 -18.87 -20.64 -3.85
C LYS A 372 -17.81 -20.64 -2.77
N THR A 373 -17.82 -19.63 -1.90
CA THR A 373 -16.90 -19.55 -0.75
C THR A 373 -17.68 -19.58 0.56
N LYS A 374 -17.15 -20.33 1.53
CA LYS A 374 -17.70 -20.37 2.90
C LYS A 374 -17.52 -19.04 3.64
N MET A 375 -16.44 -18.33 3.34
CA MET A 375 -16.12 -17.01 3.90
C MET A 375 -16.20 -15.93 2.82
N ARG A 376 -15.89 -14.67 3.17
CA ARG A 376 -15.98 -13.55 2.23
C ARG A 376 -14.88 -13.66 1.17
N TYR A 377 -15.26 -13.63 -0.09
CA TYR A 377 -14.37 -13.70 -1.26
C TYR A 377 -13.26 -12.64 -1.19
N GLY A 378 -12.02 -13.11 -1.30
CA GLY A 378 -10.80 -12.32 -1.26
C GLY A 378 -10.03 -12.23 -2.58
N GLY A 379 -10.40 -13.02 -3.60
CA GLY A 379 -9.74 -12.98 -4.92
C GLY A 379 -9.56 -14.37 -5.53
N ILE A 380 -9.16 -14.39 -6.80
CA ILE A 380 -8.72 -15.59 -7.52
C ILE A 380 -7.34 -15.31 -8.12
N GLU A 381 -6.41 -16.25 -7.98
CA GLU A 381 -5.21 -16.29 -8.81
C GLU A 381 -5.44 -17.34 -9.89
N TRP A 382 -5.56 -16.87 -11.13
CA TRP A 382 -5.78 -17.73 -12.28
C TRP A 382 -4.48 -18.47 -12.62
N GLY A 383 -4.57 -19.75 -12.97
CA GLY A 383 -3.45 -20.51 -13.52
C GLY A 383 -3.65 -20.79 -15.00
N ASN A 384 -4.64 -21.62 -15.30
CA ASN A 384 -5.00 -22.03 -16.65
C ASN A 384 -6.48 -22.45 -16.68
N SER A 385 -6.91 -23.10 -17.78
CA SER A 385 -8.31 -23.52 -17.94
C SER A 385 -8.84 -24.40 -16.82
N ASN A 386 -7.98 -25.23 -16.18
CA ASN A 386 -8.37 -26.25 -15.21
C ASN A 386 -7.74 -26.09 -13.82
N LEU A 387 -7.03 -24.99 -13.55
CA LEU A 387 -6.43 -24.71 -12.26
C LEU A 387 -6.48 -23.21 -11.94
N ALA A 388 -7.02 -22.90 -10.76
CA ALA A 388 -6.93 -21.59 -10.13
C ALA A 388 -6.96 -21.75 -8.60
N THR A 389 -6.50 -20.73 -7.86
CA THR A 389 -6.72 -20.64 -6.42
C THR A 389 -7.85 -19.66 -6.14
N ILE A 390 -8.69 -19.95 -5.16
CA ILE A 390 -9.65 -19.01 -4.60
C ILE A 390 -9.26 -18.71 -3.15
N ASN A 391 -9.20 -17.42 -2.84
CA ASN A 391 -8.93 -16.93 -1.50
C ASN A 391 -10.23 -16.40 -0.87
N SER A 392 -10.46 -16.74 0.39
CA SER A 392 -11.54 -16.16 1.20
C SER A 392 -11.06 -15.93 2.63
N PHE A 393 -11.64 -14.95 3.31
CA PHE A 393 -11.23 -14.58 4.66
C PHE A 393 -12.42 -14.19 5.52
N TRP A 394 -12.23 -14.29 6.84
CA TRP A 394 -13.20 -13.84 7.85
C TRP A 394 -12.51 -13.02 8.92
N ARG A 395 -12.84 -11.71 9.01
CA ARG A 395 -12.10 -10.81 9.89
C ARG A 395 -12.31 -11.16 11.36
N ASN A 396 -13.52 -11.48 11.80
CA ASN A 396 -13.81 -11.69 13.23
C ASN A 396 -12.96 -12.83 13.83
N THR A 397 -12.81 -13.94 13.13
CA THR A 397 -11.97 -15.08 13.55
C THR A 397 -10.53 -15.00 13.03
N ARG A 398 -10.21 -13.94 12.28
CA ARG A 398 -8.94 -13.75 11.55
C ARG A 398 -8.59 -14.93 10.63
N THR A 399 -9.57 -15.73 10.21
CA THR A 399 -9.34 -16.91 9.38
C THR A 399 -9.10 -16.52 7.93
N SER A 400 -8.09 -17.11 7.30
CA SER A 400 -7.86 -17.08 5.86
C SER A 400 -7.90 -18.49 5.31
N ARG A 401 -8.52 -18.66 4.15
CA ARG A 401 -8.73 -19.95 3.49
C ARG A 401 -8.39 -19.83 2.01
N THR A 402 -7.56 -20.75 1.53
CA THR A 402 -7.14 -20.87 0.13
C THR A 402 -7.44 -22.28 -0.37
N GLU A 403 -8.08 -22.37 -1.53
CA GLU A 403 -8.49 -23.64 -2.14
C GLU A 403 -8.11 -23.65 -3.62
N PHE A 404 -7.69 -24.80 -4.13
CA PHE A 404 -7.56 -25.03 -5.57
C PHE A 404 -8.89 -25.47 -6.14
N PHE A 405 -9.23 -24.99 -7.33
CA PHE A 405 -10.42 -25.45 -8.05
C PHE A 405 -10.15 -25.53 -9.54
N ASP A 406 -11.02 -26.27 -10.24
CA ASP A 406 -10.97 -26.45 -11.69
C ASP A 406 -12.01 -25.53 -12.36
N PRO A 407 -11.60 -24.41 -12.97
CA PRO A 407 -12.56 -23.49 -13.57
C PRO A 407 -13.28 -24.06 -14.81
N SER A 408 -12.78 -25.14 -15.41
CA SER A 408 -13.42 -25.82 -16.54
C SER A 408 -14.47 -26.84 -16.10
N ASN A 409 -14.44 -27.25 -14.83
CA ASN A 409 -15.41 -28.14 -14.23
C ASN A 409 -15.91 -27.62 -12.86
N PRO A 410 -16.82 -26.62 -12.85
CA PRO A 410 -17.41 -26.05 -11.63
C PRO A 410 -18.09 -27.04 -10.69
N ALA A 411 -18.41 -28.24 -11.16
CA ALA A 411 -19.02 -29.31 -10.34
C ALA A 411 -17.99 -30.12 -9.56
N LYS A 412 -16.69 -29.99 -9.86
CA LYS A 412 -15.62 -30.65 -9.13
C LYS A 412 -15.36 -29.91 -7.82
N GLU A 413 -15.37 -30.64 -6.72
CA GLU A 413 -15.11 -30.07 -5.40
C GLU A 413 -13.71 -29.42 -5.32
N PRO A 414 -13.59 -28.22 -4.73
CA PRO A 414 -12.31 -27.59 -4.46
C PRO A 414 -11.44 -28.42 -3.50
N ILE A 415 -10.12 -28.33 -3.69
CA ILE A 415 -9.14 -28.97 -2.83
C ILE A 415 -8.57 -27.91 -1.88
N LEU A 416 -8.71 -28.13 -0.57
CA LEU A 416 -8.15 -27.24 0.44
C LEU A 416 -6.62 -27.21 0.35
N PHE A 417 -6.06 -26.01 0.19
CA PHE A 417 -4.62 -25.79 0.30
C PHE A 417 -4.25 -25.39 1.73
N SER A 418 -4.92 -24.37 2.27
CA SER A 418 -4.64 -23.85 3.61
C SER A 418 -5.89 -23.23 4.22
N GLU A 419 -6.11 -23.47 5.52
CA GLU A 419 -7.02 -22.71 6.36
C GLU A 419 -6.30 -22.40 7.67
N ARG A 420 -6.11 -21.11 7.98
CA ARG A 420 -5.24 -20.67 9.07
C ARG A 420 -5.71 -19.38 9.71
N ASN A 421 -5.28 -19.12 10.95
CA ASN A 421 -5.37 -17.79 11.52
C ASN A 421 -4.35 -16.88 10.80
N SER A 422 -4.80 -15.89 10.05
CA SER A 422 -3.94 -14.91 9.35
C SER A 422 -2.91 -14.17 10.23
N GLN A 423 -3.08 -14.19 11.55
CA GLN A 423 -2.14 -13.61 12.51
C GLN A 423 -0.98 -14.55 12.89
N ASP A 424 -1.14 -15.85 12.66
CA ASP A 424 -0.06 -16.83 12.81
C ASP A 424 0.94 -16.62 11.67
N SER A 425 2.04 -15.94 11.96
CA SER A 425 3.11 -15.67 11.00
C SER A 425 4.05 -16.87 10.85
N TYR A 426 4.10 -17.77 11.84
CA TYR A 426 4.95 -18.95 11.80
C TYR A 426 4.39 -20.06 10.90
N GLY A 427 3.06 -20.18 10.84
CA GLY A 427 2.34 -21.11 9.95
C GLY A 427 2.05 -20.56 8.55
N ASP A 428 2.68 -19.46 8.13
CA ASP A 428 2.45 -18.88 6.80
C ASP A 428 3.06 -19.76 5.68
N PRO A 429 2.26 -20.33 4.76
CA PRO A 429 2.77 -21.17 3.68
C PRO A 429 3.48 -20.38 2.57
N GLY A 430 3.46 -19.04 2.63
CA GLY A 430 3.97 -18.17 1.59
C GLY A 430 2.96 -17.94 0.46
N ASN A 431 3.40 -17.21 -0.55
CA ASN A 431 2.58 -16.81 -1.70
C ASN A 431 2.96 -17.62 -2.94
N PHE A 432 1.98 -17.96 -3.78
CA PHE A 432 2.26 -18.66 -5.03
C PHE A 432 3.10 -17.80 -5.98
N VAL A 433 4.09 -18.45 -6.59
CA VAL A 433 4.87 -17.89 -7.69
C VAL A 433 3.98 -17.77 -8.91
N THR A 434 4.08 -16.63 -9.61
CA THR A 434 3.36 -16.38 -10.86
C THR A 434 4.31 -16.30 -12.06
N ALA A 435 3.78 -16.61 -13.24
CA ALA A 435 4.43 -16.53 -14.54
C ALA A 435 3.60 -15.72 -15.54
N ARG A 436 4.27 -15.08 -16.51
CA ARG A 436 3.55 -14.43 -17.62
C ARG A 436 3.06 -15.46 -18.62
N ASN A 437 1.75 -15.45 -18.91
CA ASN A 437 1.13 -16.31 -19.91
C ASN A 437 1.20 -15.71 -21.33
N GLN A 438 0.57 -16.37 -22.30
CA GLN A 438 0.46 -15.93 -23.70
C GLN A 438 -0.24 -14.57 -23.89
N PHE A 439 -1.04 -14.13 -22.91
CA PHE A 439 -1.67 -12.82 -22.90
C PHE A 439 -0.80 -11.75 -22.25
N GLY A 440 0.36 -12.13 -21.71
CA GLY A 440 1.25 -11.25 -20.95
C GLY A 440 0.72 -10.92 -19.55
N ARG A 441 -0.23 -11.72 -19.03
CA ARG A 441 -0.79 -11.61 -17.68
C ARG A 441 -0.04 -12.52 -16.71
N ASN A 442 0.04 -12.11 -15.45
CA ASN A 442 0.59 -12.96 -14.40
C ASN A 442 -0.47 -13.98 -13.98
N VAL A 443 -0.13 -15.27 -14.10
CA VAL A 443 -0.95 -16.41 -13.68
C VAL A 443 -0.11 -17.34 -12.82
N LEU A 444 -0.70 -18.29 -12.09
CA LEU A 444 0.03 -19.29 -11.32
C LEU A 444 1.11 -19.97 -12.19
N ALA A 445 2.35 -20.03 -11.68
CA ALA A 445 3.44 -20.71 -12.36
C ALA A 445 3.32 -22.22 -12.17
N VAL A 446 2.64 -22.88 -13.12
CA VAL A 446 2.46 -24.34 -13.14
C VAL A 446 3.57 -24.99 -13.95
N LYS A 447 4.31 -25.92 -13.33
CA LYS A 447 5.33 -26.73 -14.01
C LYS A 447 5.31 -28.15 -13.47
N ASP A 448 5.35 -29.14 -14.37
CA ASP A 448 5.41 -30.57 -14.03
C ASP A 448 4.38 -31.01 -12.96
N ASN A 449 3.13 -30.56 -13.14
CA ASN A 449 2.02 -30.78 -12.19
C ASN A 449 2.31 -30.27 -10.76
N ALA A 450 3.09 -29.19 -10.66
CA ALA A 450 3.43 -28.55 -9.41
C ALA A 450 3.31 -27.02 -9.48
N LEU A 451 3.14 -26.43 -8.32
CA LEU A 451 3.20 -25.00 -8.04
C LEU A 451 4.41 -24.71 -7.14
N TYR A 452 4.72 -23.44 -6.97
CA TYR A 452 5.84 -23.00 -6.14
C TYR A 452 5.39 -21.87 -5.22
N LEU A 453 5.92 -21.83 -4.01
CA LEU A 453 5.61 -20.79 -3.04
C LEU A 453 6.88 -20.10 -2.56
N VAL A 454 6.75 -18.82 -2.24
CA VAL A 454 7.79 -18.01 -1.59
C VAL A 454 7.21 -17.46 -0.29
N GLY A 455 7.87 -17.75 0.83
CA GLY A 455 7.47 -17.29 2.15
C GLY A 455 8.58 -16.54 2.88
N ASP A 456 8.19 -15.65 3.79
CA ASP A 456 9.12 -14.95 4.68
C ASP A 456 9.73 -15.87 5.75
N GLY A 457 9.04 -16.97 6.07
CA GLY A 457 9.47 -18.04 6.98
C GLY A 457 9.86 -17.54 8.37
N PHE A 458 8.95 -16.81 9.01
CA PHE A 458 9.08 -16.50 10.43
C PHE A 458 9.00 -17.80 11.25
N SER A 459 9.86 -17.93 12.24
CA SER A 459 9.83 -19.01 13.23
C SER A 459 10.51 -18.56 14.51
N ALA A 460 10.57 -19.44 15.52
CA ALA A 460 11.34 -19.18 16.74
C ALA A 460 12.83 -18.97 16.47
N GLU A 461 13.35 -19.50 15.36
CA GLU A 461 14.74 -19.34 14.92
C GLU A 461 15.01 -17.98 14.25
N GLY A 462 13.96 -17.25 13.88
CA GLY A 462 14.00 -15.93 13.24
C GLY A 462 13.24 -15.88 11.91
N LYS A 463 13.49 -14.82 11.13
CA LYS A 463 12.98 -14.71 9.75
C LYS A 463 13.94 -15.41 8.80
N LEU A 464 13.54 -16.58 8.29
CA LEU A 464 14.29 -17.34 7.31
C LEU A 464 13.39 -17.55 6.08
N PRO A 465 13.56 -16.80 4.98
CA PRO A 465 12.70 -16.97 3.81
C PRO A 465 12.95 -18.30 3.09
N PHE A 466 11.91 -18.84 2.45
CA PHE A 466 11.96 -20.15 1.81
C PHE A 466 11.34 -20.15 0.41
N VAL A 467 11.68 -21.19 -0.35
CA VAL A 467 10.99 -21.58 -1.58
C VAL A 467 10.51 -23.03 -1.43
N ASP A 468 9.22 -23.22 -1.66
CA ASP A 468 8.56 -24.51 -1.60
C ASP A 468 8.06 -24.94 -2.98
N LYS A 469 8.01 -26.26 -3.21
CA LYS A 469 7.32 -26.90 -4.33
C LYS A 469 6.06 -27.59 -3.79
N TYR A 470 4.91 -27.31 -4.39
CA TYR A 470 3.65 -27.97 -4.07
C TYR A 470 3.23 -28.92 -5.20
N SER A 471 3.09 -30.21 -4.89
CA SER A 471 2.62 -31.24 -5.84
C SER A 471 1.10 -31.24 -5.90
N LEU A 472 0.53 -30.98 -7.09
CA LEU A 472 -0.93 -30.99 -7.30
C LEU A 472 -1.51 -32.41 -7.31
N SER A 473 -0.69 -33.43 -7.58
CA SER A 473 -1.11 -34.83 -7.55
C SER A 473 -1.12 -35.41 -6.13
N GLU A 474 -0.19 -34.99 -5.28
CA GLU A 474 -0.05 -35.53 -3.92
C GLU A 474 -0.68 -34.63 -2.86
N ASN A 475 -1.00 -33.38 -3.21
CA ASN A 475 -1.39 -32.32 -2.28
C ASN A 475 -0.38 -32.14 -1.14
N LYS A 476 0.91 -32.15 -1.49
CA LYS A 476 2.02 -32.04 -0.54
C LYS A 476 3.01 -30.97 -0.93
N THR A 477 3.54 -30.30 0.08
CA THR A 477 4.59 -29.30 -0.04
C THR A 477 5.95 -29.93 0.27
N MET A 478 6.97 -29.57 -0.51
CA MET A 478 8.37 -29.96 -0.29
C MET A 478 9.23 -28.70 -0.30
N ARG A 479 10.05 -28.55 0.75
CA ARG A 479 11.03 -27.47 0.86
C ARG A 479 12.12 -27.63 -0.20
N LEU A 480 12.26 -26.66 -1.10
CA LEU A 480 13.35 -26.61 -2.07
C LEU A 480 14.54 -25.83 -1.52
N PHE A 481 14.26 -24.73 -0.83
CA PHE A 481 15.27 -23.84 -0.29
C PHE A 481 14.76 -23.16 0.97
N GLN A 482 15.65 -23.01 1.94
CA GLN A 482 15.42 -22.27 3.17
C GLN A 482 16.69 -21.46 3.41
N ALA A 483 16.56 -20.14 3.56
CA ALA A 483 17.70 -19.32 3.97
C ALA A 483 18.23 -19.83 5.31
N GLU A 484 19.56 -19.84 5.45
CA GLU A 484 20.22 -20.26 6.68
C GLU A 484 20.26 -19.11 7.69
N LYS A 485 20.28 -19.47 8.97
CA LYS A 485 20.52 -18.49 10.04
C LYS A 485 21.97 -17.99 9.94
N GLY A 486 22.15 -16.67 9.92
CA GLY A 486 23.46 -16.04 9.84
C GLY A 486 23.42 -14.58 10.26
N GLU A 487 24.46 -13.82 9.90
CA GLU A 487 24.56 -12.38 10.18
C GLU A 487 23.76 -11.51 9.19
N MET A 488 23.47 -12.08 8.01
CA MET A 488 22.66 -11.43 6.99
C MET A 488 21.20 -11.87 7.11
N LEU A 489 20.29 -10.91 7.17
CA LEU A 489 18.88 -11.10 6.93
C LEU A 489 18.60 -11.14 5.43
N GLU A 490 17.96 -12.21 4.97
CA GLU A 490 17.55 -12.37 3.59
C GLU A 490 16.04 -12.10 3.43
N SER A 491 15.64 -11.54 2.30
CA SER A 491 14.24 -11.45 1.88
C SER A 491 14.13 -11.77 0.39
N ILE A 492 13.42 -12.84 0.04
CA ILE A 492 13.16 -13.20 -1.36
C ILE A 492 12.10 -12.24 -1.91
N ILE A 493 12.46 -11.51 -2.96
CA ILE A 493 11.59 -10.52 -3.59
C ILE A 493 10.66 -11.19 -4.60
N ARG A 494 11.21 -12.07 -5.44
CA ARG A 494 10.43 -12.88 -6.40
C ARG A 494 11.25 -14.00 -7.03
N MET A 495 10.56 -14.99 -7.58
CA MET A 495 11.14 -15.92 -8.55
C MET A 495 11.39 -15.19 -9.89
N VAL A 496 12.59 -15.32 -10.43
CA VAL A 496 13.00 -14.74 -11.73
C VAL A 496 13.01 -15.81 -12.80
N ASP A 497 13.63 -16.95 -12.51
CA ASP A 497 13.72 -18.09 -13.42
C ASP A 497 13.45 -19.36 -12.64
N LEU A 498 12.26 -19.92 -12.85
CA LEU A 498 11.83 -21.13 -12.16
C LEU A 498 12.60 -22.37 -12.62
N ASP A 499 13.03 -22.43 -13.87
CA ASP A 499 13.67 -23.60 -14.45
C ASP A 499 15.08 -23.78 -13.89
N ASN A 500 15.80 -22.66 -13.72
CA ASN A 500 17.16 -22.63 -13.20
C ASN A 500 17.22 -22.35 -11.69
N GLY A 501 16.07 -22.13 -11.03
CA GLY A 501 15.99 -21.86 -9.60
C GLY A 501 16.54 -20.50 -9.21
N ILE A 502 16.41 -19.48 -10.07
CA ILE A 502 16.92 -18.13 -9.80
C ILE A 502 15.84 -17.28 -9.15
N VAL A 503 16.14 -16.77 -7.96
CA VAL A 503 15.31 -15.78 -7.25
C VAL A 503 16.04 -14.44 -7.15
N LEU A 504 15.28 -13.35 -7.25
CA LEU A 504 15.75 -12.03 -6.83
C LEU A 504 15.56 -11.94 -5.33
N THR A 505 16.65 -11.68 -4.62
CA THR A 505 16.67 -11.57 -3.17
C THR A 505 17.32 -10.26 -2.73
N ARG A 506 17.02 -9.82 -1.52
CA ARG A 506 17.62 -8.66 -0.87
C ARG A 506 18.28 -9.13 0.42
N LEU A 507 19.56 -8.82 0.59
CA LEU A 507 20.30 -9.15 1.81
C LEU A 507 20.69 -7.88 2.56
N GLU A 508 20.59 -7.92 3.88
CA GLU A 508 20.93 -6.84 4.79
C GLU A 508 21.48 -7.35 6.12
N SER A 509 22.14 -6.50 6.91
CA SER A 509 22.42 -6.77 8.33
C SER A 509 22.05 -5.55 9.17
N ASN A 510 22.29 -5.58 10.48
CA ASN A 510 22.12 -4.39 11.33
C ASN A 510 22.98 -3.18 10.91
N ASN A 511 24.09 -3.42 10.20
CA ASN A 511 25.05 -2.39 9.78
C ASN A 511 25.40 -2.41 8.28
N ILE A 512 25.04 -3.45 7.53
CA ILE A 512 25.22 -3.55 6.08
C ILE A 512 23.95 -3.10 5.38
N PHE A 513 24.10 -2.09 4.52
CA PHE A 513 22.98 -1.57 3.77
C PHE A 513 22.40 -2.60 2.80
N PRO A 514 21.07 -2.69 2.68
CA PRO A 514 20.44 -3.72 1.89
C PRO A 514 20.69 -3.58 0.40
N ASN A 515 21.03 -4.70 -0.23
CA ASN A 515 21.34 -4.78 -1.64
C ASN A 515 20.67 -5.98 -2.31
N PHE A 516 20.47 -5.88 -3.62
CA PHE A 516 19.82 -6.92 -4.43
C PHE A 516 20.84 -7.93 -4.95
N PHE A 517 20.44 -9.19 -5.00
CA PHE A 517 21.23 -10.32 -5.48
C PHE A 517 20.35 -11.27 -6.29
N LEU A 518 20.93 -11.94 -7.27
CA LEU A 518 20.35 -13.16 -7.85
C LEU A 518 20.89 -14.35 -7.07
N ARG A 519 20.00 -15.12 -6.47
CA ARG A 519 20.32 -16.38 -5.79
C ARG A 519 19.87 -17.55 -6.65
N ASN A 520 20.75 -18.53 -6.82
CA ASN A 520 20.36 -19.85 -7.28
C ASN A 520 19.99 -20.71 -6.06
N ILE A 521 18.74 -21.14 -5.96
CA ILE A 521 18.22 -21.91 -4.83
C ILE A 521 18.63 -23.39 -4.85
N PHE A 522 19.13 -23.88 -5.98
CA PHE A 522 19.60 -25.27 -6.13
C PHE A 522 21.10 -25.40 -5.84
N THR A 523 21.92 -24.40 -6.21
CA THR A 523 23.38 -24.42 -6.00
C THR A 523 23.82 -23.58 -4.80
N GLY A 524 22.97 -22.67 -4.32
CA GLY A 524 23.31 -21.69 -3.28
C GLY A 524 24.09 -20.48 -3.79
N GLU A 525 24.46 -20.42 -5.07
CA GLU A 525 25.23 -19.32 -5.66
C GLU A 525 24.51 -17.98 -5.49
N LEU A 526 25.25 -16.94 -5.11
CA LEU A 526 24.73 -15.61 -4.86
C LEU A 526 25.52 -14.58 -5.69
N ASN A 527 24.84 -13.91 -6.62
CA ASN A 527 25.42 -12.88 -7.49
C ASN A 527 24.85 -11.51 -7.14
N GLN A 528 25.68 -10.64 -6.57
CA GLN A 528 25.28 -9.28 -6.20
C GLN A 528 24.94 -8.43 -7.41
N LEU A 529 23.75 -7.85 -7.45
CA LEU A 529 23.33 -6.92 -8.50
C LEU A 529 23.66 -5.48 -8.12
N SER A 530 23.26 -5.02 -6.93
CA SER A 530 23.42 -3.63 -6.52
C SER A 530 24.47 -3.44 -5.41
N SER A 531 24.98 -2.22 -5.28
CA SER A 531 25.92 -1.81 -4.21
C SER A 531 25.58 -0.41 -3.66
N PHE A 532 24.33 -0.21 -3.26
CA PHE A 532 23.86 1.03 -2.64
C PHE A 532 24.57 1.28 -1.31
N GLU A 533 24.98 2.53 -1.10
CA GLU A 533 25.64 2.97 0.12
C GLU A 533 24.64 3.18 1.26
N ASN A 534 25.10 3.00 2.50
CA ASN A 534 24.33 3.33 3.70
C ASN A 534 24.20 4.87 3.84
N PRO A 535 22.99 5.44 3.74
CA PRO A 535 22.81 6.88 3.89
C PRO A 535 22.74 7.32 5.37
N PHE A 536 22.47 6.41 6.31
CA PHE A 536 22.30 6.69 7.75
C PHE A 536 23.59 6.48 8.55
N LYS A 537 24.68 7.11 8.12
CA LYS A 537 26.01 6.92 8.73
C LYS A 537 26.07 7.24 10.22
N ALA A 538 25.30 8.21 10.68
CA ALA A 538 25.29 8.62 12.09
C ALA A 538 24.81 7.54 13.06
N ILE A 539 24.15 6.48 12.58
CA ILE A 539 23.70 5.35 13.42
C ILE A 539 24.24 4.00 12.92
N GLN A 540 25.26 3.97 12.04
CA GLN A 540 25.71 2.69 11.46
C GLN A 540 26.22 1.71 12.53
N ASP A 541 26.80 2.23 13.61
CA ASP A 541 27.42 1.46 14.70
C ASP A 541 26.52 1.46 15.96
N VAL A 542 25.23 1.80 15.82
CA VAL A 542 24.29 1.77 16.94
C VAL A 542 24.14 0.33 17.45
N TYR A 543 24.19 0.17 18.77
CA TYR A 543 23.86 -1.14 19.35
C TYR A 543 22.39 -1.45 19.12
N LYS A 544 22.11 -2.65 18.63
CA LYS A 544 20.76 -3.15 18.34
C LYS A 544 20.62 -4.60 18.81
N GLU A 545 19.53 -4.89 19.48
CA GLU A 545 19.19 -6.25 19.94
C GLU A 545 17.67 -6.44 19.95
N VAL A 546 17.19 -7.60 19.51
CA VAL A 546 15.81 -8.04 19.80
C VAL A 546 15.82 -8.76 21.14
N ILE A 547 15.13 -8.18 22.12
CA ILE A 547 14.95 -8.78 23.45
C ILE A 547 13.57 -9.42 23.56
N THR A 548 13.48 -10.50 24.32
CA THR A 548 12.20 -11.11 24.72
C THR A 548 11.99 -11.00 26.22
N TYR A 549 10.75 -10.87 26.63
CA TYR A 549 10.35 -10.71 28.04
C TYR A 549 8.92 -11.20 28.24
N LYS A 550 8.49 -11.34 29.50
CA LYS A 550 7.16 -11.84 29.83
C LYS A 550 6.29 -10.76 30.43
N ARG A 551 5.03 -10.75 30.02
CA ARG A 551 3.94 -10.05 30.71
C ARG A 551 3.60 -10.77 32.02
N ASP A 552 2.89 -10.10 32.91
CA ASP A 552 2.50 -10.62 34.24
C ASP A 552 1.68 -11.92 34.17
N ASP A 553 0.90 -12.11 33.11
CA ASP A 553 0.15 -13.34 32.82
C ASP A 553 0.97 -14.44 32.11
N GLY A 554 2.27 -14.20 31.86
CA GLY A 554 3.17 -15.14 31.21
C GLY A 554 3.23 -15.05 29.69
N LEU A 555 2.45 -14.16 29.05
CA LEU A 555 2.52 -13.92 27.61
C LEU A 555 3.92 -13.45 27.20
N GLU A 556 4.50 -14.09 26.19
CA GLU A 556 5.81 -13.69 25.67
C GLU A 556 5.69 -12.46 24.79
N LEU A 557 6.53 -11.48 25.06
CA LEU A 557 6.61 -10.19 24.40
C LEU A 557 8.02 -10.01 23.81
N SER A 558 8.13 -9.14 22.83
CA SER A 558 9.43 -8.80 22.25
C SER A 558 9.51 -7.31 21.89
N ALA A 559 10.73 -6.81 21.82
CA ALA A 559 11.01 -5.45 21.37
C ALA A 559 12.41 -5.36 20.77
N THR A 560 12.64 -4.33 19.96
CA THR A 560 13.98 -3.99 19.48
C THR A 560 14.58 -2.91 20.38
N LEU A 561 15.61 -3.28 21.14
CA LEU A 561 16.38 -2.40 22.01
C LEU A 561 17.52 -1.74 21.23
N TYR A 562 17.59 -0.41 21.31
CA TYR A 562 18.73 0.39 20.90
C TYR A 562 19.33 1.12 22.09
N LEU A 563 20.66 1.13 22.18
CA LEU A 563 21.38 1.95 23.14
C LEU A 563 21.90 3.22 22.47
N PRO A 564 22.15 4.30 23.24
CA PRO A 564 22.75 5.52 22.69
C PRO A 564 24.03 5.23 21.91
N VAL A 565 24.29 6.01 20.85
CA VAL A 565 25.53 5.87 20.09
C VAL A 565 26.73 6.14 21.02
N GLY A 566 27.70 5.21 21.02
CA GLY A 566 28.86 5.28 21.90
C GLY A 566 28.60 4.90 23.36
N TYR A 567 27.43 4.33 23.70
CA TYR A 567 27.12 3.89 25.05
C TYR A 567 28.13 2.86 25.57
N ASP A 568 28.74 3.15 26.73
CA ASP A 568 29.71 2.28 27.38
C ASP A 568 29.02 1.35 28.38
N LYS A 569 28.79 0.10 27.94
CA LYS A 569 28.18 -0.95 28.77
C LYS A 569 28.98 -1.29 30.02
N THR A 570 30.26 -0.94 30.10
CA THR A 570 31.08 -1.22 31.31
C THR A 570 30.80 -0.24 32.44
N LYS A 571 30.37 0.99 32.12
CA LYS A 571 29.97 1.99 33.11
C LYS A 571 28.56 1.77 33.64
N ASN A 572 27.72 1.09 32.85
CA ASN A 572 26.33 0.79 33.18
C ASN A 572 25.54 2.04 33.64
N GLU A 573 25.76 3.17 32.98
CA GLU A 573 25.07 4.42 33.26
C GLU A 573 23.59 4.29 32.90
N LYS A 574 22.70 4.71 33.81
CA LYS A 574 21.24 4.65 33.59
C LYS A 574 20.76 5.84 32.75
N MET A 575 20.26 5.55 31.56
CA MET A 575 19.83 6.54 30.57
C MET A 575 18.30 6.74 30.59
N PRO A 576 17.79 7.90 30.12
CA PRO A 576 16.36 8.03 29.85
C PRO A 576 15.95 7.11 28.69
N MET A 577 14.70 6.66 28.66
CA MET A 577 14.19 5.75 27.62
C MET A 577 12.99 6.33 26.86
N ILE A 578 12.93 6.05 25.57
CA ILE A 578 11.71 6.18 24.75
C ILE A 578 11.24 4.79 24.35
N MET A 579 10.06 4.40 24.84
CA MET A 579 9.35 3.22 24.38
C MET A 579 8.39 3.60 23.26
N TRP A 580 8.46 2.90 22.14
CA TRP A 580 7.61 3.14 20.99
C TRP A 580 6.85 1.88 20.60
N ALA A 581 5.52 1.97 20.58
CA ALA A 581 4.65 0.83 20.37
C ALA A 581 3.40 1.17 19.54
N TYR A 582 2.80 0.11 19.00
CA TYR A 582 1.52 0.17 18.31
C TYR A 582 0.68 -1.05 18.75
N PRO A 583 -0.43 -0.86 19.48
CA PRO A 583 -1.23 -1.99 19.93
C PRO A 583 -1.80 -2.80 18.76
N ARG A 584 -1.90 -4.12 18.94
CA ARG A 584 -2.47 -5.03 17.94
C ARG A 584 -3.43 -6.00 18.60
N GLU A 585 -4.64 -6.09 18.05
CA GLU A 585 -5.64 -7.05 18.50
C GLU A 585 -5.29 -8.46 18.03
N PHE A 586 -5.39 -9.45 18.91
CA PHE A 586 -5.21 -10.87 18.59
C PHE A 586 -6.39 -11.70 19.09
N VAL A 587 -6.73 -12.74 18.33
CA VAL A 587 -7.77 -13.71 18.73
C VAL A 587 -7.20 -14.84 19.61
N ASP A 588 -5.88 -14.99 19.69
CA ASP A 588 -5.22 -15.98 20.54
C ASP A 588 -3.82 -15.52 20.99
N ALA A 589 -3.38 -16.07 22.12
CA ALA A 589 -2.09 -15.76 22.74
C ALA A 589 -0.88 -16.35 21.98
N ALA A 590 -1.07 -17.46 21.27
CA ALA A 590 0.01 -18.15 20.57
C ALA A 590 0.53 -17.29 19.41
N SER A 591 -0.37 -16.73 18.61
CA SER A 591 -0.06 -15.78 17.53
C SER A 591 0.48 -14.46 18.07
N ALA A 592 -0.06 -13.98 19.20
CA ALA A 592 0.38 -12.75 19.85
C ALA A 592 1.82 -12.81 20.37
N SER A 593 2.31 -14.02 20.69
CA SER A 593 3.65 -14.28 21.25
C SER A 593 4.73 -14.45 20.18
N GLN A 594 4.38 -14.46 18.89
CA GLN A 594 5.34 -14.71 17.82
C GLN A 594 6.27 -13.50 17.59
N VAL A 595 7.57 -13.78 17.49
CA VAL A 595 8.58 -12.77 17.22
C VAL A 595 8.77 -12.64 15.71
N THR A 596 8.41 -11.49 15.17
CA THR A 596 8.56 -11.17 13.73
C THR A 596 9.65 -10.13 13.45
N SER A 597 10.35 -9.66 14.50
CA SER A 597 11.48 -8.75 14.38
C SER A 597 12.80 -9.53 14.24
N SER A 598 13.80 -8.92 13.61
CA SER A 598 15.14 -9.49 13.49
C SER A 598 16.22 -8.47 13.90
N SER A 599 17.16 -8.91 14.73
CA SER A 599 18.35 -8.11 15.08
C SER A 599 19.18 -7.76 13.84
N ASN A 600 19.17 -8.61 12.81
CA ASN A 600 19.91 -8.40 11.57
C ASN A 600 19.17 -7.51 10.56
N GLN A 601 17.97 -7.04 10.86
CA GLN A 601 17.29 -6.09 9.99
C GLN A 601 18.06 -4.75 9.98
N PHE A 602 18.28 -4.13 8.83
CA PHE A 602 18.88 -2.81 8.80
C PHE A 602 17.92 -1.77 9.37
N THR A 603 18.43 -0.77 10.09
CA THR A 603 17.59 0.26 10.70
C THR A 603 17.34 1.42 9.73
N TYR A 604 16.06 1.61 9.40
CA TYR A 604 15.58 2.64 8.46
C TYR A 604 14.76 3.72 9.18
N PRO A 605 15.36 4.84 9.59
CA PRO A 605 14.61 5.96 10.17
C PRO A 605 13.59 6.52 9.17
N SER A 606 12.34 6.63 9.62
CA SER A 606 11.26 7.36 8.94
C SER A 606 10.86 8.60 9.75
N TYR A 607 9.93 9.44 9.26
CA TYR A 607 9.53 10.65 10.00
C TYR A 607 9.01 10.39 11.42
N GLY A 608 8.43 9.20 11.66
CA GLY A 608 7.86 8.81 12.94
C GLY A 608 8.75 7.88 13.76
N SER A 609 10.01 7.67 13.36
CA SER A 609 10.90 6.74 14.06
C SER A 609 11.40 7.35 15.37
N PRO A 610 11.36 6.61 16.50
CA PRO A 610 11.97 7.07 17.75
C PRO A 610 13.51 6.95 17.72
N VAL A 611 14.09 6.24 16.73
CA VAL A 611 15.52 5.90 16.71
C VAL A 611 16.41 7.14 16.62
N TYR A 612 15.95 8.28 16.11
CA TYR A 612 16.76 9.51 16.12
C TYR A 612 17.28 9.89 17.51
N TRP A 613 16.56 9.51 18.57
CA TRP A 613 16.92 9.84 19.94
C TRP A 613 18.11 9.06 20.51
N VAL A 614 18.57 8.00 19.83
CA VAL A 614 19.82 7.30 20.20
C VAL A 614 21.04 8.21 20.09
N ASN A 615 21.01 9.18 19.16
CA ASN A 615 22.06 10.19 19.03
C ASN A 615 21.96 11.31 20.09
N ARG A 616 20.87 11.31 20.86
CA ARG A 616 20.56 12.34 21.87
C ARG A 616 20.64 11.78 23.29
N GLY A 617 21.23 10.61 23.48
CA GLY A 617 21.43 9.99 24.79
C GLY A 617 20.23 9.21 25.31
N TYR A 618 19.29 8.79 24.46
CA TYR A 618 18.15 7.97 24.88
C TYR A 618 18.36 6.50 24.51
N VAL A 619 18.01 5.61 25.43
CA VAL A 619 17.69 4.23 25.10
C VAL A 619 16.37 4.23 24.35
N VAL A 620 16.27 3.47 23.26
CA VAL A 620 15.04 3.36 22.48
C VAL A 620 14.58 1.91 22.49
N LEU A 621 13.36 1.68 22.99
CA LEU A 621 12.68 0.39 22.91
C LEU A 621 11.63 0.49 21.81
N ASP A 622 12.02 0.15 20.59
CA ASP A 622 11.19 0.27 19.39
C ASP A 622 10.50 -1.06 19.06
N ASN A 623 9.43 -1.00 18.26
CA ASN A 623 8.58 -2.15 17.93
C ASN A 623 8.20 -2.96 19.17
N ALA A 624 8.00 -2.30 20.31
CA ALA A 624 7.62 -2.99 21.53
C ALA A 624 6.24 -3.64 21.33
N SER A 625 6.16 -4.95 21.55
CA SER A 625 4.94 -5.69 21.34
C SER A 625 3.88 -5.29 22.36
N PHE A 626 2.75 -4.76 21.88
CA PHE A 626 1.58 -4.42 22.69
C PHE A 626 0.37 -5.24 22.22
N PRO A 627 0.36 -6.57 22.43
CA PRO A 627 -0.79 -7.38 22.09
C PRO A 627 -1.98 -7.06 23.00
N ILE A 628 -3.14 -6.96 22.37
CA ILE A 628 -4.45 -6.91 23.01
C ILE A 628 -5.14 -8.20 22.64
N VAL A 629 -5.16 -9.15 23.56
CA VAL A 629 -5.66 -10.50 23.30
C VAL A 629 -7.09 -10.61 23.81
N GLY A 630 -8.01 -11.07 22.95
CA GLY A 630 -9.36 -11.45 23.39
C GLY A 630 -9.28 -12.72 24.23
N VAL A 631 -9.84 -12.72 25.43
CA VAL A 631 -9.84 -13.87 26.34
C VAL A 631 -11.26 -14.39 26.49
N ASN A 632 -11.47 -15.70 26.53
CA ASN A 632 -12.79 -16.33 26.79
C ASN A 632 -13.95 -15.87 25.87
N ASN A 633 -13.66 -15.61 24.58
CA ASN A 633 -14.61 -15.05 23.60
C ASN A 633 -15.08 -13.61 23.88
N GLU A 634 -14.41 -12.87 24.78
CA GLU A 634 -14.59 -11.43 24.91
C GLU A 634 -13.83 -10.67 23.81
N GLU A 635 -14.31 -9.47 23.48
CA GLU A 635 -13.64 -8.63 22.50
C GLU A 635 -12.33 -8.12 23.11
N PRO A 636 -11.21 -8.11 22.35
CA PRO A 636 -9.91 -7.65 22.86
C PRO A 636 -9.96 -6.29 23.58
N ASN A 637 -10.86 -5.40 23.15
CA ASN A 637 -10.94 -4.04 23.67
C ASN A 637 -11.66 -3.92 25.03
N ASP A 638 -12.33 -4.97 25.53
CA ASP A 638 -13.02 -4.94 26.83
C ASP A 638 -12.02 -4.80 28.01
N THR A 639 -10.79 -5.30 27.84
CA THR A 639 -9.70 -5.22 28.83
C THR A 639 -8.52 -4.35 28.35
N PHE A 640 -8.77 -3.48 27.36
CA PHE A 640 -7.74 -2.73 26.65
C PHE A 640 -6.75 -2.02 27.57
N LEU A 641 -7.24 -1.20 28.51
CA LEU A 641 -6.39 -0.41 29.41
C LEU A 641 -5.47 -1.27 30.28
N THR A 642 -6.02 -2.33 30.88
CA THR A 642 -5.24 -3.27 31.71
C THR A 642 -4.12 -3.91 30.89
N GLN A 643 -4.43 -4.37 29.67
CA GLN A 643 -3.42 -4.97 28.80
C GLN A 643 -2.36 -3.96 28.36
N LEU A 644 -2.72 -2.70 28.08
CA LEU A 644 -1.75 -1.64 27.77
C LEU A 644 -0.75 -1.43 28.91
N VAL A 645 -1.25 -1.29 30.14
CA VAL A 645 -0.41 -1.06 31.32
C VAL A 645 0.51 -2.26 31.56
N SER A 646 -0.01 -3.49 31.50
CA SER A 646 0.81 -4.70 31.67
C SER A 646 1.89 -4.83 30.58
N ASN A 647 1.57 -4.51 29.32
CA ASN A 647 2.55 -4.51 28.22
C ASN A 647 3.66 -3.47 28.45
N ALA A 648 3.30 -2.23 28.80
CA ALA A 648 4.26 -1.15 29.06
C ALA A 648 5.16 -1.47 30.26
N LYS A 649 4.57 -1.93 31.37
CA LYS A 649 5.29 -2.32 32.57
C LYS A 649 6.31 -3.42 32.28
N ALA A 650 5.92 -4.46 31.56
CA ALA A 650 6.79 -5.58 31.23
C ALA A 650 8.03 -5.15 30.42
N GLY A 651 7.85 -4.25 29.43
CA GLY A 651 8.97 -3.71 28.66
C GLY A 651 9.91 -2.83 29.48
N ILE A 652 9.37 -1.98 30.35
CA ILE A 652 10.19 -1.14 31.26
C ILE A 652 10.97 -2.03 32.24
N ASP A 653 10.32 -3.02 32.85
CA ASP A 653 10.95 -3.96 33.77
C ASP A 653 12.10 -4.73 33.11
N ALA A 654 11.90 -5.18 31.86
CA ALA A 654 12.91 -5.93 31.12
C ALA A 654 14.18 -5.10 30.89
N VAL A 655 14.04 -3.85 30.45
CA VAL A 655 15.20 -2.99 30.16
C VAL A 655 15.88 -2.49 31.44
N ASP A 656 15.11 -2.22 32.51
CA ASP A 656 15.68 -1.86 33.82
C ASP A 656 16.46 -3.03 34.45
N ALA A 657 15.98 -4.26 34.29
CA ALA A 657 16.68 -5.47 34.74
C ALA A 657 18.03 -5.67 34.02
N LEU A 658 18.16 -5.21 32.77
CA LEU A 658 19.43 -5.16 32.04
C LEU A 658 20.37 -4.05 32.54
N GLY A 659 19.88 -3.11 33.35
CA GLY A 659 20.66 -2.04 33.97
C GLY A 659 20.77 -0.75 33.15
N TYR A 660 20.13 -0.67 31.98
CA TYR A 660 20.38 0.41 31.02
C TYR A 660 19.60 1.70 31.27
N ILE A 661 18.50 1.65 32.02
CA ILE A 661 17.55 2.77 32.11
C ILE A 661 17.29 3.27 33.52
N ASP A 662 16.95 4.56 33.59
CA ASP A 662 16.34 5.20 34.74
C ASP A 662 14.82 5.17 34.59
N ARG A 663 14.15 4.40 35.47
CA ARG A 663 12.70 4.18 35.42
C ARG A 663 11.87 5.45 35.63
N GLU A 664 12.44 6.44 36.30
CA GLU A 664 11.78 7.73 36.53
C GLU A 664 11.83 8.64 35.28
N ARG A 665 12.55 8.22 34.22
CA ARG A 665 12.74 8.98 32.98
C ARG A 665 12.40 8.15 31.74
N VAL A 666 11.19 7.59 31.72
CA VAL A 666 10.65 6.87 30.56
C VAL A 666 9.52 7.66 29.90
N ALA A 667 9.63 7.85 28.58
CA ALA A 667 8.53 8.30 27.74
C ALA A 667 7.97 7.13 26.94
N VAL A 668 6.65 7.06 26.81
CA VAL A 668 5.96 6.08 25.95
C VAL A 668 5.29 6.84 24.80
N GLY A 669 5.35 6.30 23.60
CA GLY A 669 4.79 6.94 22.41
C GLY A 669 4.36 5.97 21.32
N GLY A 670 3.61 6.48 20.35
CA GLY A 670 3.18 5.76 19.17
C GLY A 670 2.40 6.65 18.21
N HIS A 671 2.10 6.15 17.01
CA HIS A 671 1.30 6.85 16.01
C HIS A 671 -0.08 6.19 15.83
N SER A 672 -1.11 6.95 15.44
CA SER A 672 -2.48 6.45 15.21
C SER A 672 -3.01 5.65 16.42
N TYR A 673 -3.23 4.33 16.32
CA TYR A 673 -3.65 3.54 17.50
C TYR A 673 -2.61 3.55 18.63
N GLY A 674 -1.32 3.71 18.30
CA GLY A 674 -0.26 3.98 19.28
C GLY A 674 -0.38 5.35 19.96
N ALA A 675 -0.87 6.38 19.27
CA ALA A 675 -1.15 7.67 19.89
C ALA A 675 -2.35 7.59 20.83
N PHE A 676 -3.37 6.82 20.45
CA PHE A 676 -4.50 6.49 21.34
C PHE A 676 -4.02 5.74 22.58
N MET A 677 -3.18 4.71 22.45
CA MET A 677 -2.51 4.07 23.59
C MET A 677 -1.76 5.07 24.46
N THR A 678 -0.95 5.94 23.85
CA THR A 678 -0.14 6.94 24.58
C THR A 678 -1.01 7.88 25.40
N ALA A 679 -2.19 8.26 24.91
CA ALA A 679 -3.12 9.13 25.63
C ALA A 679 -3.88 8.43 26.77
N ASN A 680 -3.88 7.09 26.80
CA ASN A 680 -4.61 6.28 27.78
C ASN A 680 -3.69 5.64 28.83
N LEU A 681 -2.39 5.52 28.55
CA LEU A 681 -1.34 5.24 29.53
C LEU A 681 -1.06 6.48 30.36
#